data_AF-A0A078RXY0-F1
#
_entry.id   AF-A0A078RXY0-F1
#
_cell.length_a   1.000
_cell.length_b   1.000
_cell.length_c   1.000
_cell.angle_alpha   90.00
_cell.angle_beta   90.00
_cell.angle_gamma   90.00
#
_symmetry.space_group_name_H-M   'P 1'
#
loop_
_entity.id
_entity.type
_entity.pdbx_description
1 polymer ?
#
loop_
_entity_poly.entity_id
_entity_poly.type
_entity_poly.pdbx_seq_one_letter_code
_entity_poly.pdbx_strand_id
1 'polypeptide(L)'
;MVTALSLLTACGGNPKTTAEAEKIDYTVEQFADLQILRYRVPGFEDLSLKQKELVYYLTEAALQGRDILFDQNGKYNLTIRRMLEAVYTGYKGDKNTPDFKAMEVYLKRVWFSNGIHHHYGSEKFVPGFTPEFFRQAVQSVDAATLPLAEGQTVEQLCEEVFPVIFDPTVMPKRVNQAAGEDLVLTSACNYYDGVTQQEAEDFYNALKNPQDETPVSYGLNSRLVKEDGKIQEKVWKVGGLYGQALEKIVYWLKKAEGVAETPEQKAVIAKLMEFYETGDLKTFDEYAILWVKDLNSRIDFVNGFTESYGDPLGMKASWESLVNFKDLEATQRTELISGNAQWFEDHSPVDGQFKKEKVKGVSAKVITAAILAGDLYPATAIGINLPNANWIRSHHGSKSVTIGNITDAYNKAAHGNGFNEEFVYSDAELQLIDKYADVTDELHTDLHECLGHGSGKLLPGVDPDALKAYGSTIEEARADLFGLYYVADPKLVELGLTPSADAYKAQYYTYLMNGLMTQLVRIEPGNNVEEAHMRNRQLIARWVYEKGAAEKVVELVKKDGKTYVVINDYEKVRDLFGRLLAEIQRIKSTGDYAGAHDLVEAYAVKVDPALHAEVLERYKKLNLAPYKGFVNPKYEVVTDADGTITDVTVTYDEGYAEQMLRYSKDYSTLSSVNK
;
A
#
# COMPACT_ATOMS: atom_id res chain seq x y z
N MET A 1 -41.53 70.31 -6.77
CA MET A 1 -41.25 69.15 -7.64
C MET A 1 -39.86 68.67 -7.25
N VAL A 2 -39.70 67.85 -6.22
CA VAL A 2 -40.02 66.40 -6.14
C VAL A 2 -39.42 65.66 -7.32
N THR A 3 -38.34 64.92 -7.07
CA THR A 3 -38.10 63.63 -7.72
C THR A 3 -37.34 62.75 -6.75
N ALA A 4 -37.86 61.55 -6.60
CA ALA A 4 -37.75 60.72 -5.43
C ALA A 4 -36.48 59.85 -5.45
N LEU A 5 -35.95 59.62 -4.26
CA LEU A 5 -34.96 58.62 -3.94
C LEU A 5 -35.70 57.29 -3.74
N SER A 6 -35.48 56.33 -4.63
CA SER A 6 -35.98 54.95 -4.49
C SER A 6 -34.81 54.05 -4.12
N LEU A 7 -34.70 53.71 -2.84
CA LEU A 7 -33.83 52.67 -2.31
C LEU A 7 -34.41 51.30 -2.71
N LEU A 8 -33.68 50.56 -3.55
CA LEU A 8 -33.89 49.13 -3.76
C LEU A 8 -32.85 48.39 -2.91
N THR A 9 -33.33 47.75 -1.85
CA THR A 9 -32.61 46.77 -1.03
C THR A 9 -32.35 45.51 -1.86
N ALA A 10 -31.08 45.24 -2.16
CA ALA A 10 -30.63 43.93 -2.63
C ALA A 10 -30.01 43.18 -1.44
N CYS A 11 -30.66 42.07 -1.04
CA CYS A 11 -30.09 41.07 -0.15
C CYS A 11 -28.91 40.39 -0.86
N GLY A 12 -27.70 40.82 -0.59
CA GLY A 12 -26.47 40.10 -0.93
C GLY A 12 -25.90 39.49 0.35
N GLY A 13 -26.27 38.24 0.65
CA GLY A 13 -25.58 37.47 1.67
C GLY A 13 -24.12 37.29 1.24
N ASN A 14 -23.19 37.71 2.09
CA ASN A 14 -21.78 37.42 1.91
C ASN A 14 -21.61 35.89 1.75
N PRO A 15 -20.86 35.41 0.74
CA PRO A 15 -20.40 34.04 0.76
C PRO A 15 -19.57 33.88 2.04
N LYS A 16 -19.93 32.92 2.89
CA LYS A 16 -19.04 32.46 3.95
C LYS A 16 -17.79 31.95 3.26
N THR A 17 -16.74 32.77 3.25
CA THR A 17 -15.40 32.30 2.97
C THR A 17 -15.07 31.24 4.01
N THR A 18 -14.78 30.02 3.55
CA THR A 18 -14.11 28.93 4.28
C THR A 18 -12.67 29.30 4.63
N ALA A 19 -12.50 30.50 5.20
CA ALA A 19 -11.23 31.08 5.59
C ALA A 19 -11.08 30.95 7.10
N GLU A 20 -10.89 29.71 7.55
CA GLU A 20 -10.07 29.28 8.69
C GLU A 20 -10.06 27.74 8.66
N ALA A 21 -9.52 27.18 7.57
CA ALA A 21 -9.10 25.79 7.58
C ALA A 21 -7.94 25.70 8.59
N GLU A 22 -8.21 25.19 9.79
CA GLU A 22 -7.18 24.94 10.81
C GLU A 22 -5.97 24.27 10.15
N LYS A 23 -4.80 24.85 10.38
CA LYS A 23 -3.52 24.40 9.84
C LYS A 23 -3.18 23.07 10.52
N ILE A 24 -3.62 21.95 9.94
CA ILE A 24 -3.31 20.62 10.45
C ILE A 24 -1.81 20.36 10.34
N ASP A 25 -1.22 19.80 11.39
CA ASP A 25 0.13 19.26 11.32
C ASP A 25 0.06 17.88 10.65
N TYR A 26 0.71 17.74 9.49
CA TYR A 26 0.78 16.46 8.77
C TYR A 26 1.78 15.50 9.41
N THR A 27 2.69 15.98 10.26
CA THR A 27 3.65 15.14 10.98
C THR A 27 3.13 14.86 12.39
N VAL A 28 3.15 13.58 12.80
CA VAL A 28 2.67 13.16 14.13
C VAL A 28 3.84 12.83 15.05
N GLU A 29 4.68 11.88 14.64
CA GLU A 29 5.89 11.52 15.37
C GLU A 29 6.91 10.80 14.46
N GLN A 30 8.14 10.62 14.94
CA GLN A 30 9.18 9.84 14.27
C GLN A 30 9.90 8.95 15.27
N PHE A 31 10.13 7.69 14.92
CA PHE A 31 10.87 6.72 15.73
C PHE A 31 11.52 5.66 14.83
N ALA A 32 12.67 5.13 15.25
CA ALA A 32 13.47 4.24 14.41
C ALA A 32 13.68 4.82 12.99
N ASP A 33 13.25 4.10 11.97
CA ASP A 33 13.27 4.43 10.55
C ASP A 33 11.89 4.82 10.00
N LEU A 34 10.92 5.11 10.88
CA LEU A 34 9.53 5.34 10.56
C LEU A 34 9.10 6.76 10.93
N GLN A 35 8.41 7.45 10.01
CA GLN A 35 7.69 8.70 10.29
C GLN A 35 6.18 8.43 10.24
N ILE A 36 5.48 8.86 11.28
CA ILE A 36 4.04 8.84 11.30
C ILE A 36 3.51 10.18 10.83
N LEU A 37 2.69 10.12 9.80
CA LEU A 37 2.00 11.24 9.19
C LEU A 37 0.50 11.17 9.50
N ARG A 38 -0.23 12.18 9.05
CA ARG A 38 -1.68 12.27 9.11
C ARG A 38 -2.21 12.73 7.75
N TYR A 39 -3.45 12.37 7.43
CA TYR A 39 -4.14 12.85 6.23
C TYR A 39 -5.50 13.48 6.59
N ARG A 40 -5.97 14.39 5.74
CA ARG A 40 -7.33 14.97 5.83
C ARG A 40 -8.30 14.17 4.97
N VAL A 41 -9.59 14.32 5.22
CA VAL A 41 -10.67 13.70 4.43
C VAL A 41 -11.49 14.78 3.71
N PRO A 42 -10.91 15.50 2.72
CA PRO A 42 -11.59 16.61 2.04
C PRO A 42 -12.90 16.16 1.37
N GLY A 43 -13.94 16.96 1.52
CA GLY A 43 -15.26 16.70 0.95
C GLY A 43 -16.16 15.78 1.78
N PHE A 44 -15.71 15.33 2.96
CA PHE A 44 -16.51 14.52 3.88
C PHE A 44 -17.71 15.30 4.44
N GLU A 45 -17.53 16.58 4.79
CA GLU A 45 -18.58 17.43 5.33
C GLU A 45 -19.70 17.71 4.32
N ASP A 46 -19.40 17.62 3.02
CA ASP A 46 -20.35 17.81 1.92
C ASP A 46 -21.18 16.55 1.60
N LEU A 47 -20.85 15.41 2.22
CA LEU A 47 -21.64 14.18 2.08
C LEU A 47 -22.99 14.34 2.79
N SER A 48 -24.04 13.77 2.18
CA SER A 48 -25.34 13.66 2.85
C SER A 48 -25.24 12.81 4.12
N LEU A 49 -26.15 12.99 5.08
CA LEU A 49 -26.17 12.20 6.32
C LEU A 49 -26.14 10.69 6.05
N LYS A 50 -26.94 10.21 5.09
CA LYS A 50 -26.97 8.78 4.71
C LYS A 50 -25.62 8.30 4.15
N GLN A 51 -24.91 9.13 3.38
CA GLN A 51 -23.56 8.84 2.90
C GLN A 51 -22.54 8.81 4.04
N LYS A 52 -22.62 9.76 4.98
CA LYS A 52 -21.78 9.76 6.17
C LYS A 52 -21.99 8.52 7.04
N GLU A 53 -23.24 8.08 7.22
CA GLU A 53 -23.56 6.82 7.91
C GLU A 53 -22.97 5.61 7.18
N LEU A 54 -23.09 5.56 5.84
CA LEU A 54 -22.48 4.50 5.04
C LEU A 54 -20.96 4.46 5.23
N VAL A 55 -20.28 5.61 5.12
CA VAL A 55 -18.84 5.71 5.39
C VAL A 55 -18.53 5.20 6.79
N TYR A 56 -19.23 5.69 7.82
CA TYR A 56 -19.02 5.26 9.21
C TYR A 56 -19.12 3.74 9.37
N TYR A 57 -20.20 3.10 8.89
CA TYR A 57 -20.35 1.66 9.01
C TYR A 57 -19.27 0.88 8.24
N LEU A 58 -18.88 1.35 7.06
CA LEU A 58 -17.78 0.74 6.32
C LEU A 58 -16.45 0.92 7.06
N THR A 59 -16.20 2.07 7.68
CA THR A 59 -14.97 2.30 8.47
C THR A 59 -14.93 1.42 9.71
N GLU A 60 -16.07 1.22 10.38
CA GLU A 60 -16.17 0.29 11.49
C GLU A 60 -15.93 -1.16 11.04
N ALA A 61 -16.43 -1.56 9.87
CA ALA A 61 -16.12 -2.87 9.29
C ALA A 61 -14.60 -3.00 9.00
N ALA A 62 -13.95 -1.95 8.50
CA ALA A 62 -12.53 -1.96 8.20
C ALA A 62 -11.66 -2.18 9.45
N LEU A 63 -11.93 -1.45 10.53
CA LEU A 63 -11.08 -1.51 11.73
C LEU A 63 -11.10 -2.88 12.43
N GLN A 64 -12.19 -3.65 12.29
CA GLN A 64 -12.35 -4.97 12.91
C GLN A 64 -11.41 -6.05 12.32
N GLY A 65 -10.82 -5.82 11.15
CA GLY A 65 -9.91 -6.79 10.51
C GLY A 65 -8.46 -6.67 10.94
N ARG A 66 -8.07 -5.69 11.79
CA ARG A 66 -6.67 -5.47 12.21
C ARG A 66 -6.00 -6.74 12.74
N ASP A 67 -6.66 -7.46 13.63
CA ASP A 67 -6.07 -8.66 14.25
C ASP A 67 -5.84 -9.80 13.27
N ILE A 68 -6.62 -9.87 12.18
CA ILE A 68 -6.46 -10.88 11.13
C ILE A 68 -5.06 -10.77 10.53
N LEU A 69 -4.65 -9.55 10.14
CA LEU A 69 -3.34 -9.32 9.54
C LEU A 69 -2.20 -9.64 10.52
N PHE A 70 -2.32 -9.26 11.79
CA PHE A 70 -1.30 -9.60 12.79
C PHE A 70 -1.06 -11.11 12.84
N ASP A 71 -2.14 -11.90 12.90
CA ASP A 71 -2.04 -13.36 12.94
C ASP A 71 -1.53 -13.95 11.62
N GLN A 72 -1.95 -13.41 10.46
CA GLN A 72 -1.44 -13.79 9.14
C GLN A 72 0.07 -13.53 9.01
N ASN A 73 0.58 -12.42 9.56
CA ASN A 73 2.00 -12.10 9.53
C ASN A 73 2.86 -12.97 10.47
N GLY A 74 2.25 -13.78 11.35
CA GLY A 74 2.97 -14.67 12.24
C GLY A 74 2.16 -15.12 13.44
N LYS A 75 2.19 -16.43 13.73
CA LYS A 75 1.38 -17.07 14.78
C LYS A 75 1.59 -16.55 16.20
N TYR A 76 2.70 -15.87 16.47
CA TYR A 76 3.01 -15.29 17.79
C TYR A 76 2.72 -13.79 17.89
N ASN A 77 2.38 -13.12 16.78
CA ASN A 77 2.31 -11.66 16.74
C ASN A 77 1.24 -11.09 17.67
N LEU A 78 0.05 -11.69 17.75
CA LEU A 78 -1.00 -11.23 18.67
C LEU A 78 -0.58 -11.39 20.14
N THR A 79 0.02 -12.53 20.50
CA THR A 79 0.57 -12.77 21.84
C THR A 79 1.69 -11.77 22.17
N ILE A 80 2.65 -11.56 21.28
CA ILE A 80 3.76 -10.61 21.48
C ILE A 80 3.23 -9.19 21.65
N ARG A 81 2.33 -8.75 20.74
CA ARG A 81 1.74 -7.42 20.78
C ARG A 81 1.02 -7.19 22.11
N ARG A 82 0.13 -8.08 22.51
CA ARG A 82 -0.67 -7.95 23.75
C ARG A 82 0.20 -7.98 25.00
N MET A 83 1.25 -8.81 25.02
CA MET A 83 2.23 -8.84 26.11
C MET A 83 2.98 -7.51 26.23
N LEU A 84 3.46 -6.96 25.12
CA LEU A 84 4.12 -5.64 25.10
C LEU A 84 3.16 -4.51 25.49
N GLU A 85 1.91 -4.53 25.02
CA GLU A 85 0.87 -3.54 25.35
C GLU A 85 0.51 -3.55 26.84
N ALA A 86 0.36 -4.74 27.43
CA ALA A 86 0.12 -4.92 28.86
C ALA A 86 1.27 -4.34 29.69
N VAL A 87 2.53 -4.59 29.29
CA VAL A 87 3.69 -3.97 29.92
C VAL A 87 3.69 -2.45 29.71
N TYR A 88 3.55 -1.97 28.49
CA TYR A 88 3.59 -0.53 28.16
C TYR A 88 2.58 0.30 28.99
N THR A 89 1.35 -0.20 29.12
CA THR A 89 0.27 0.47 29.86
C THR A 89 0.35 0.23 31.37
N GLY A 90 0.75 -0.97 31.80
CA GLY A 90 0.78 -1.40 33.20
C GLY A 90 2.05 -1.02 33.97
N TYR A 91 3.18 -0.82 33.29
CA TYR A 91 4.50 -0.65 33.91
C TYR A 91 4.54 0.56 34.87
N LYS A 92 4.98 0.30 36.11
CA LYS A 92 5.09 1.30 37.19
C LYS A 92 6.53 1.72 37.48
N GLY A 93 7.51 1.08 36.85
CA GLY A 93 8.91 1.50 36.95
C GLY A 93 9.20 2.80 36.19
N ASP A 94 10.46 3.22 36.20
CA ASP A 94 10.87 4.43 35.49
C ASP A 94 10.84 4.23 33.96
N LYS A 95 9.92 4.95 33.30
CA LYS A 95 9.72 4.93 31.84
C LYS A 95 10.78 5.71 31.07
N ASN A 96 11.72 6.38 31.75
CA ASN A 96 12.84 7.09 31.12
C ASN A 96 14.10 6.24 31.02
N THR A 97 14.06 5.00 31.51
CA THR A 97 15.18 4.06 31.38
C THR A 97 15.43 3.70 29.91
N PRO A 98 16.69 3.47 29.49
CA PRO A 98 17.01 3.06 28.13
C PRO A 98 16.25 1.81 27.67
N ASP A 99 16.14 0.79 28.54
CA ASP A 99 15.40 -0.44 28.23
C ASP A 99 13.91 -0.18 27.97
N PHE A 100 13.22 0.61 28.81
CA PHE A 100 11.81 0.91 28.59
C PHE A 100 11.61 1.71 27.30
N LYS A 101 12.49 2.68 27.02
CA LYS A 101 12.44 3.47 25.78
C LYS A 101 12.71 2.62 24.54
N ALA A 102 13.64 1.66 24.61
CA ALA A 102 13.87 0.73 23.52
C ALA A 102 12.69 -0.24 23.32
N MET A 103 12.05 -0.70 24.40
CA MET A 103 10.82 -1.51 24.33
C MET A 103 9.65 -0.71 23.75
N GLU A 104 9.50 0.56 24.12
CA GLU A 104 8.51 1.48 23.53
C GLU A 104 8.71 1.61 22.02
N VAL A 105 9.94 1.84 21.55
CA VAL A 105 10.25 1.87 20.12
C VAL A 105 9.95 0.53 19.44
N TYR A 106 10.29 -0.60 20.08
CA TYR A 106 9.98 -1.93 19.55
C TYR A 106 8.48 -2.15 19.39
N LEU A 107 7.67 -1.82 20.42
CA LEU A 107 6.22 -1.91 20.35
C LEU A 107 5.64 -1.02 19.24
N LYS A 108 6.15 0.21 19.08
CA LYS A 108 5.71 1.10 18.00
C LYS A 108 6.04 0.53 16.61
N ARG A 109 7.20 -0.12 16.43
CA ARG A 109 7.52 -0.86 15.19
C ARG A 109 6.60 -2.06 14.97
N VAL A 110 6.23 -2.77 16.04
CA VAL A 110 5.26 -3.88 15.99
C VAL A 110 3.87 -3.40 15.56
N TRP A 111 3.41 -2.27 16.10
CA TRP A 111 2.18 -1.63 15.63
C TRP A 111 2.27 -1.19 14.18
N PHE A 112 3.41 -0.65 13.75
CA PHE A 112 3.58 -0.14 12.40
C PHE A 112 3.62 -1.25 11.35
N SER A 113 4.26 -2.37 11.67
CA SER A 113 4.51 -3.43 10.70
C SER A 113 3.52 -4.59 10.81
N ASN A 114 2.48 -4.43 11.65
CA ASN A 114 1.49 -5.46 11.93
C ASN A 114 2.12 -6.82 12.30
N GLY A 115 3.21 -6.79 13.08
CA GLY A 115 4.03 -7.97 13.38
C GLY A 115 5.45 -7.61 13.85
N ILE A 116 6.28 -8.61 14.13
CA ILE A 116 7.66 -8.43 14.64
C ILE A 116 8.75 -8.30 13.55
N HIS A 117 8.33 -8.15 12.31
CA HIS A 117 9.21 -8.05 11.15
C HIS A 117 9.02 -6.71 10.47
N HIS A 118 10.07 -6.23 9.82
CA HIS A 118 10.02 -4.97 9.09
C HIS A 118 9.03 -5.05 7.92
N HIS A 119 8.08 -4.11 7.88
CA HIS A 119 7.01 -4.07 6.87
C HIS A 119 7.51 -4.14 5.42
N TYR A 120 8.70 -3.58 5.16
CA TYR A 120 9.32 -3.52 3.84
C TYR A 120 10.35 -4.66 3.59
N GLY A 121 11.49 -4.66 4.29
CA GLY A 121 12.56 -5.66 4.11
C GLY A 121 12.27 -7.07 4.64
N SER A 122 11.17 -7.26 5.38
CA SER A 122 10.73 -8.53 5.98
C SER A 122 11.67 -9.15 7.02
N GLU A 123 12.80 -8.53 7.38
CA GLU A 123 13.68 -8.99 8.44
C GLU A 123 13.05 -8.82 9.83
N LYS A 124 13.36 -9.73 10.76
CA LYS A 124 12.86 -9.64 12.13
C LYS A 124 13.53 -8.47 12.87
N PHE A 125 12.76 -7.76 13.68
CA PHE A 125 13.31 -6.71 14.54
C PHE A 125 14.31 -7.26 15.54
N VAL A 126 15.42 -6.52 15.72
CA VAL A 126 16.35 -6.73 16.83
C VAL A 126 15.89 -5.89 18.03
N PRO A 127 15.56 -6.50 19.18
CA PRO A 127 15.18 -5.78 20.39
C PRO A 127 16.35 -4.94 20.92
N GLY A 128 16.09 -3.67 21.24
CA GLY A 128 17.07 -2.76 21.87
C GLY A 128 17.10 -2.82 23.40
N PHE A 129 16.45 -3.81 24.00
CA PHE A 129 16.29 -4.00 25.45
C PHE A 129 16.64 -5.44 25.82
N THR A 130 16.99 -5.68 27.09
CA THR A 130 17.43 -7.00 27.53
C THR A 130 16.27 -7.98 27.82
N PRO A 131 16.45 -9.30 27.60
CA PRO A 131 15.49 -10.31 28.05
C PRO A 131 15.24 -10.24 29.57
N GLU A 132 16.27 -9.94 30.36
CA GLU A 132 16.16 -9.83 31.82
C GLU A 132 15.24 -8.68 32.23
N PHE A 133 15.41 -7.50 31.63
CA PHE A 133 14.50 -6.38 31.82
C PHE A 133 13.07 -6.75 31.45
N PHE A 134 12.88 -7.34 30.26
CA PHE A 134 11.53 -7.60 29.77
C PHE A 134 10.82 -8.66 30.61
N ARG A 135 11.52 -9.70 31.07
CA ARG A 135 10.97 -10.70 32.01
C ARG A 135 10.48 -10.03 33.28
N GLN A 136 11.30 -9.16 33.89
CA GLN A 136 10.90 -8.42 35.09
C GLN A 136 9.71 -7.49 34.83
N ALA A 137 9.69 -6.81 33.69
CA ALA A 137 8.61 -5.91 33.32
C ALA A 137 7.28 -6.68 33.13
N VAL A 138 7.30 -7.83 32.47
CA VAL A 138 6.16 -8.74 32.31
C VAL A 138 5.67 -9.28 33.66
N GLN A 139 6.59 -9.69 34.55
CA GLN A 139 6.24 -10.15 35.90
C GLN A 139 5.69 -9.03 36.81
N SER A 140 5.94 -7.76 36.47
CA SER A 140 5.51 -6.60 37.27
C SER A 140 4.08 -6.13 37.02
N VAL A 141 3.47 -6.56 35.89
CA VAL A 141 2.10 -6.17 35.54
C VAL A 141 1.08 -7.21 36.02
N ASP A 142 -0.19 -6.81 36.08
CA ASP A 142 -1.27 -7.71 36.45
C ASP A 142 -1.37 -8.86 35.44
N ALA A 143 -1.25 -10.10 35.92
CA ALA A 143 -1.31 -11.30 35.10
C ALA A 143 -2.64 -11.40 34.31
N ALA A 144 -3.73 -10.81 34.81
CA ALA A 144 -5.01 -10.76 34.11
C ALA A 144 -4.98 -9.89 32.83
N THR A 145 -3.98 -9.03 32.68
CA THR A 145 -3.78 -8.20 31.48
C THR A 145 -2.89 -8.88 30.43
N LEU A 146 -2.21 -9.98 30.80
CA LEU A 146 -1.31 -10.71 29.91
C LEU A 146 -2.09 -11.72 29.05
N PRO A 147 -1.61 -12.02 27.83
CA PRO A 147 -2.25 -12.95 26.91
C PRO A 147 -1.97 -14.43 27.28
N LEU A 148 -2.27 -14.82 28.52
CA LEU A 148 -2.06 -16.17 29.02
C LEU A 148 -3.09 -17.15 28.46
N ALA A 149 -2.64 -18.30 27.96
CA ALA A 149 -3.52 -19.43 27.69
C ALA A 149 -4.09 -20.02 29.00
N GLU A 150 -5.15 -20.82 28.89
CA GLU A 150 -5.76 -21.46 30.07
C GLU A 150 -4.73 -22.32 30.82
N GLY A 151 -4.51 -22.00 32.10
CA GLY A 151 -3.53 -22.66 32.95
C GLY A 151 -2.07 -22.28 32.70
N GLN A 152 -1.78 -21.38 31.76
CA GLN A 152 -0.42 -20.90 31.49
C GLN A 152 0.03 -19.91 32.56
N THR A 153 1.24 -20.10 33.08
CA THR A 153 1.90 -19.16 33.98
C THR A 153 2.61 -18.05 33.21
N VAL A 154 2.90 -16.92 33.89
CA VAL A 154 3.67 -15.81 33.31
C VAL A 154 5.06 -16.26 32.85
N GLU A 155 5.71 -17.17 33.59
CA GLU A 155 7.03 -17.67 33.19
C GLU A 155 6.95 -18.55 31.94
N GLN A 156 5.94 -19.43 31.84
CA GLN A 156 5.73 -20.23 30.63
C GLN A 156 5.46 -19.38 29.40
N LEU A 157 4.72 -18.27 29.55
CA LEU A 157 4.54 -17.29 28.46
C LEU A 157 5.89 -16.68 28.03
N CYS A 158 6.74 -16.31 28.99
CA CYS A 158 8.08 -15.78 28.69
C CYS A 158 8.95 -16.83 27.99
N GLU A 159 8.97 -18.07 28.47
CA GLU A 159 9.74 -19.17 27.88
C GLU A 159 9.30 -19.48 26.43
N GLU A 160 8.00 -19.40 26.15
CA GLU A 160 7.45 -19.60 24.80
C GLU A 160 7.82 -18.47 23.84
N VAL A 161 7.68 -17.21 24.29
CA VAL A 161 7.72 -16.05 23.39
C VAL A 161 9.12 -15.44 23.26
N PHE A 162 9.97 -15.56 24.28
CA PHE A 162 11.27 -14.89 24.29
C PHE A 162 12.22 -15.37 23.19
N PRO A 163 12.30 -16.68 22.86
CA PRO A 163 13.09 -17.12 21.71
C PRO A 163 12.65 -16.44 20.42
N VAL A 164 11.34 -16.27 20.22
CA VAL A 164 10.80 -15.60 19.02
C VAL A 164 11.20 -14.12 18.97
N ILE A 165 11.24 -13.42 20.11
CA ILE A 165 11.64 -12.00 20.18
C ILE A 165 13.17 -11.83 20.07
N PHE A 166 13.96 -12.61 20.81
CA PHE A 166 15.37 -12.31 21.06
C PHE A 166 16.37 -13.20 20.32
N ASP A 167 16.01 -14.41 19.89
CA ASP A 167 16.92 -15.27 19.13
C ASP A 167 16.88 -14.88 17.64
N PRO A 168 17.94 -14.29 17.06
CA PRO A 168 17.91 -13.83 15.67
C PRO A 168 17.73 -14.96 14.65
N THR A 169 17.93 -16.21 15.04
CA THR A 169 17.80 -17.39 14.16
C THR A 169 16.38 -17.94 14.09
N VAL A 170 15.51 -17.57 15.04
CA VAL A 170 14.11 -18.01 15.08
C VAL A 170 13.26 -17.06 14.25
N MET A 171 12.57 -17.55 13.21
CA MET A 171 11.69 -16.73 12.36
C MET A 171 12.38 -15.46 11.82
N PRO A 172 13.57 -15.57 11.20
CA PRO A 172 14.40 -14.41 10.85
C PRO A 172 13.78 -13.50 9.77
N LYS A 173 12.89 -14.05 8.93
CA LYS A 173 12.20 -13.31 7.87
C LYS A 173 10.70 -13.60 7.90
N ARG A 174 9.86 -12.57 7.70
CA ARG A 174 8.41 -12.73 7.49
C ARG A 174 8.13 -13.50 6.21
N VAL A 175 8.74 -13.04 5.12
CA VAL A 175 8.67 -13.63 3.79
C VAL A 175 10.09 -13.84 3.30
N ASN A 176 10.44 -15.08 2.96
CA ASN A 176 11.72 -15.41 2.36
C ASN A 176 11.57 -15.62 0.85
N GLN A 177 12.55 -15.16 0.08
CA GLN A 177 12.63 -15.33 -1.37
C GLN A 177 14.01 -15.90 -1.81
N ALA A 178 14.80 -16.41 -0.87
CA ALA A 178 16.13 -16.93 -1.15
C ALA A 178 16.07 -18.24 -1.96
N ALA A 179 16.77 -18.28 -3.08
CA ALA A 179 16.83 -19.47 -3.93
C ALA A 179 17.49 -20.66 -3.19
N GLY A 180 16.91 -21.85 -3.34
CA GLY A 180 17.44 -23.10 -2.76
C GLY A 180 16.99 -23.41 -1.33
N GLU A 181 16.13 -22.57 -0.75
CA GLU A 181 15.50 -22.79 0.56
C GLU A 181 14.02 -23.21 0.40
N ASP A 182 13.45 -23.91 1.39
CA ASP A 182 12.00 -24.13 1.46
C ASP A 182 11.34 -22.84 1.95
N LEU A 183 10.72 -22.10 1.03
CA LEU A 183 10.20 -20.77 1.31
C LEU A 183 9.03 -20.79 2.29
N VAL A 184 8.28 -21.89 2.36
CA VAL A 184 7.17 -22.05 3.31
C VAL A 184 7.70 -22.22 4.72
N LEU A 185 8.68 -23.12 4.93
CA LEU A 185 9.24 -23.38 6.25
C LEU A 185 10.16 -22.27 6.78
N THR A 186 10.79 -21.52 5.88
CA THR A 186 11.72 -20.44 6.23
C THR A 186 11.07 -19.06 6.36
N SER A 187 9.79 -18.94 6.01
CA SER A 187 8.99 -17.72 6.18
C SER A 187 8.20 -17.76 7.49
N ALA A 188 8.20 -16.66 8.23
CA ALA A 188 7.51 -16.54 9.50
C ALA A 188 6.00 -16.23 9.38
N CYS A 189 5.53 -15.86 8.18
CA CYS A 189 4.11 -15.70 7.87
C CYS A 189 3.31 -16.98 8.19
N ASN A 190 2.05 -16.82 8.57
CA ASN A 190 1.20 -17.87 9.13
C ASN A 190 0.14 -18.38 8.15
N TYR A 191 0.52 -18.46 6.87
CA TYR A 191 -0.34 -18.97 5.79
C TYR A 191 -0.29 -20.50 5.66
N TYR A 192 0.74 -21.11 6.25
CA TYR A 192 0.98 -22.55 6.22
C TYR A 192 1.37 -23.04 7.61
N ASP A 193 0.93 -24.23 7.99
CA ASP A 193 1.35 -24.86 9.25
C ASP A 193 1.59 -26.37 9.08
N GLY A 194 2.82 -26.82 9.37
CA GLY A 194 3.22 -28.22 9.23
C GLY A 194 3.31 -28.73 7.78
N VAL A 195 3.35 -27.84 6.79
CA VAL A 195 3.42 -28.15 5.35
C VAL A 195 4.75 -27.64 4.78
N THR A 196 5.37 -28.42 3.88
CA THR A 196 6.57 -28.01 3.11
C THR A 196 6.18 -27.22 1.87
N GLN A 197 7.12 -26.49 1.26
CA GLN A 197 6.87 -25.80 -0.01
C GLN A 197 6.37 -26.75 -1.10
N GLN A 198 7.04 -27.89 -1.30
CA GLN A 198 6.68 -28.85 -2.35
C GLN A 198 5.25 -29.38 -2.16
N GLU A 199 4.88 -29.72 -0.92
CA GLU A 199 3.54 -30.21 -0.61
C GLU A 199 2.45 -29.15 -0.87
N ALA A 200 2.74 -27.88 -0.59
CA ALA A 200 1.82 -26.78 -0.89
C ALA A 200 1.66 -26.58 -2.40
N GLU A 201 2.76 -26.55 -3.15
CA GLU A 201 2.75 -26.43 -4.62
C GLU A 201 1.99 -27.60 -5.26
N ASP A 202 2.26 -28.83 -4.84
CA ASP A 202 1.59 -30.04 -5.32
C ASP A 202 0.09 -29.99 -5.03
N PHE A 203 -0.30 -29.54 -3.82
CA PHE A 203 -1.70 -29.42 -3.42
C PHE A 203 -2.48 -28.49 -4.36
N TYR A 204 -1.98 -27.27 -4.61
CA TYR A 204 -2.69 -26.33 -5.49
C TYR A 204 -2.60 -26.68 -6.97
N ASN A 205 -1.48 -27.26 -7.42
CA ASN A 205 -1.36 -27.72 -8.81
C ASN A 205 -2.35 -28.85 -9.12
N ALA A 206 -2.68 -29.70 -8.14
CA ALA A 206 -3.70 -30.73 -8.30
C ALA A 206 -5.14 -30.18 -8.40
N LEU A 207 -5.39 -28.96 -7.90
CA LEU A 207 -6.70 -28.30 -7.96
C LEU A 207 -6.92 -27.53 -9.27
N LYS A 208 -5.85 -27.07 -9.91
CA LYS A 208 -5.91 -26.28 -11.15
C LYS A 208 -6.54 -27.11 -12.28
N ASN A 209 -7.53 -26.53 -12.95
CA ASN A 209 -8.07 -27.03 -14.20
C ASN A 209 -7.61 -26.13 -15.36
N PRO A 210 -6.63 -26.55 -16.19
CA PRO A 210 -6.13 -25.72 -17.29
C PRO A 210 -7.18 -25.43 -18.39
N GLN A 211 -8.32 -26.12 -18.37
CA GLN A 211 -9.42 -25.88 -19.30
C GLN A 211 -10.48 -24.91 -18.75
N ASP A 212 -10.36 -24.48 -17.49
CA ASP A 212 -11.24 -23.49 -16.91
C ASP A 212 -10.81 -22.08 -17.36
N GLU A 213 -11.68 -21.41 -18.12
CA GLU A 213 -11.46 -20.03 -18.58
C GLU A 213 -11.81 -18.99 -17.49
N THR A 214 -12.45 -19.42 -16.41
CA THR A 214 -12.87 -18.59 -15.27
C THR A 214 -12.42 -19.21 -13.94
N PRO A 215 -11.12 -19.51 -13.77
CA PRO A 215 -10.65 -20.20 -12.58
C PRO A 215 -10.81 -19.32 -11.35
N VAL A 216 -11.21 -19.95 -10.23
CA VAL A 216 -11.19 -19.31 -8.92
C VAL A 216 -9.75 -19.07 -8.45
N SER A 217 -9.59 -18.14 -7.52
CA SER A 217 -8.29 -17.85 -6.88
C SER A 217 -7.97 -18.90 -5.80
N TYR A 218 -7.56 -20.10 -6.20
CA TYR A 218 -7.30 -21.22 -5.27
C TYR A 218 -6.39 -20.82 -4.10
N GLY A 219 -6.81 -21.10 -2.87
CA GLY A 219 -6.02 -20.82 -1.66
C GLY A 219 -5.99 -19.37 -1.20
N LEU A 220 -6.73 -18.46 -1.82
CA LEU A 220 -6.71 -17.02 -1.49
C LEU A 220 -7.08 -16.73 -0.03
N ASN A 221 -8.11 -17.42 0.50
CA ASN A 221 -8.73 -17.13 1.79
C ASN A 221 -8.61 -18.29 2.81
N SER A 222 -7.47 -18.98 2.86
CA SER A 222 -7.28 -20.12 3.75
C SER A 222 -5.87 -20.23 4.30
N ARG A 223 -5.73 -20.88 5.46
CA ARG A 223 -4.44 -21.43 5.92
C ARG A 223 -4.32 -22.89 5.48
N LEU A 224 -3.23 -23.26 4.83
CA LEU A 224 -2.97 -24.66 4.48
C LEU A 224 -2.26 -25.37 5.64
N VAL A 225 -2.90 -26.38 6.21
CA VAL A 225 -2.39 -27.08 7.41
C VAL A 225 -2.21 -28.57 7.16
N LYS A 226 -1.28 -29.18 7.90
CA LYS A 226 -1.16 -30.65 7.98
C LYS A 226 -1.59 -31.14 9.36
N GLU A 227 -2.79 -31.69 9.43
CA GLU A 227 -3.36 -32.26 10.66
C GLU A 227 -3.59 -33.75 10.48
N ASP A 228 -3.15 -34.57 11.45
CA ASP A 228 -3.27 -36.04 11.40
C ASP A 228 -2.73 -36.67 10.09
N GLY A 229 -1.68 -36.07 9.53
CA GLY A 229 -1.05 -36.50 8.28
C GLY A 229 -1.82 -36.12 7.00
N LYS A 230 -2.90 -35.33 7.10
CA LYS A 230 -3.68 -34.85 5.96
C LYS A 230 -3.47 -33.36 5.75
N ILE A 231 -3.18 -32.99 4.51
CA ILE A 231 -3.09 -31.59 4.08
C ILE A 231 -4.50 -31.11 3.74
N GLN A 232 -4.93 -30.02 4.38
CA GLN A 232 -6.25 -29.44 4.19
C GLN A 232 -6.25 -27.94 4.44
N GLU A 233 -7.25 -27.25 3.91
CA GLU A 233 -7.43 -25.81 4.09
C GLU A 233 -8.32 -25.49 5.30
N LYS A 234 -7.85 -24.58 6.15
CA LYS A 234 -8.66 -23.90 7.18
C LYS A 234 -9.13 -22.58 6.60
N VAL A 235 -10.32 -22.61 5.98
CA VAL A 235 -10.90 -21.45 5.31
C VAL A 235 -11.22 -20.34 6.32
N TRP A 236 -10.88 -19.10 5.96
CA TRP A 236 -11.17 -17.89 6.73
C TRP A 236 -12.60 -17.41 6.45
N LYS A 237 -13.50 -17.71 7.39
CA LYS A 237 -14.94 -17.41 7.27
C LYS A 237 -15.62 -17.36 8.63
N VAL A 238 -16.86 -16.88 8.68
CA VAL A 238 -17.73 -17.00 9.85
C VAL A 238 -17.87 -18.46 10.26
N GLY A 239 -17.67 -18.75 11.55
CA GLY A 239 -17.62 -20.12 12.08
C GLY A 239 -16.37 -20.93 11.70
N GLY A 240 -15.42 -20.36 10.96
CA GLY A 240 -14.12 -20.94 10.63
C GLY A 240 -12.95 -20.20 11.31
N LEU A 241 -11.75 -20.32 10.74
CA LEU A 241 -10.59 -19.56 11.21
C LEU A 241 -10.85 -18.05 11.00
N TYR A 242 -10.48 -17.23 11.98
CA TYR A 242 -10.79 -15.79 12.06
C TYR A 242 -12.28 -15.41 12.18
N GLY A 243 -13.18 -16.37 12.38
CA GLY A 243 -14.63 -16.13 12.44
C GLY A 243 -15.04 -15.03 13.43
N GLN A 244 -14.36 -14.89 14.57
CA GLN A 244 -14.64 -13.86 15.58
C GLN A 244 -14.54 -12.42 15.02
N ALA A 245 -13.51 -12.14 14.22
CA ALA A 245 -13.34 -10.84 13.58
C ALA A 245 -14.29 -10.69 12.39
N LEU A 246 -14.44 -11.74 11.58
CA LEU A 246 -15.30 -11.74 10.39
C LEU A 246 -16.79 -11.54 10.75
N GLU A 247 -17.25 -12.06 11.89
CA GLU A 247 -18.60 -11.80 12.41
C GLU A 247 -18.84 -10.31 12.69
N LYS A 248 -17.83 -9.60 13.21
CA LYS A 248 -17.91 -8.14 13.46
C LYS A 248 -17.86 -7.35 12.15
N ILE A 249 -17.04 -7.78 11.19
CA ILE A 249 -17.01 -7.20 9.85
C ILE A 249 -18.39 -7.34 9.20
N VAL A 250 -18.97 -8.56 9.18
CA VAL A 250 -20.31 -8.82 8.62
C VAL A 250 -21.39 -8.01 9.33
N TYR A 251 -21.32 -7.86 10.67
CA TYR A 251 -22.26 -7.01 11.41
C TYR A 251 -22.29 -5.57 10.88
N TRP A 252 -21.13 -4.97 10.67
CA TRP A 252 -21.03 -3.59 10.19
C TRP A 252 -21.35 -3.47 8.69
N LEU A 253 -20.96 -4.45 7.88
CA LEU A 253 -21.39 -4.53 6.48
C LEU A 253 -22.92 -4.63 6.37
N LYS A 254 -23.60 -5.32 7.30
CA LYS A 254 -25.06 -5.39 7.33
C LYS A 254 -25.70 -4.05 7.61
N LYS A 255 -25.08 -3.21 8.45
CA LYS A 255 -25.50 -1.83 8.70
C LYS A 255 -25.29 -0.97 7.46
N ALA A 256 -24.12 -1.07 6.82
CA ALA A 256 -23.80 -0.39 5.57
C ALA A 256 -24.79 -0.74 4.44
N GLU A 257 -25.17 -2.02 4.31
CA GLU A 257 -26.17 -2.48 3.33
C GLU A 257 -27.52 -1.73 3.47
N GLY A 258 -27.91 -1.42 4.71
CA GLY A 258 -29.16 -0.70 5.02
C GLY A 258 -29.16 0.76 4.54
N VAL A 259 -27.98 1.35 4.34
CA VAL A 259 -27.80 2.75 3.94
C VAL A 259 -27.09 2.92 2.60
N ALA A 260 -26.93 1.85 1.82
CA ALA A 260 -26.33 1.88 0.49
C ALA A 260 -26.93 2.99 -0.41
N GLU A 261 -26.08 3.57 -1.27
CA GLU A 261 -26.42 4.64 -2.21
C GLU A 261 -27.28 4.12 -3.37
N THR A 262 -26.96 2.93 -3.88
CA THR A 262 -27.55 2.34 -5.08
C THR A 262 -27.89 0.85 -4.86
N PRO A 263 -28.83 0.28 -5.62
CA PRO A 263 -29.07 -1.16 -5.63
C PRO A 263 -27.82 -1.99 -6.00
N GLU A 264 -26.97 -1.47 -6.87
CA GLU A 264 -25.71 -2.10 -7.29
C GLU A 264 -24.72 -2.17 -6.11
N GLN A 265 -24.46 -1.06 -5.42
CA GLN A 265 -23.60 -1.03 -4.22
C GLN A 265 -24.16 -1.93 -3.11
N LYS A 266 -25.50 -1.96 -2.96
CA LYS A 266 -26.15 -2.86 -2.02
C LYS A 266 -25.86 -4.33 -2.35
N ALA A 267 -25.92 -4.70 -3.64
CA ALA A 267 -25.62 -6.06 -4.09
C ALA A 267 -24.15 -6.43 -3.86
N VAL A 268 -23.22 -5.48 -4.05
CA VAL A 268 -21.80 -5.64 -3.72
C VAL A 268 -21.62 -5.98 -2.23
N ILE A 269 -22.20 -5.17 -1.33
CA ILE A 269 -22.12 -5.39 0.12
C ILE A 269 -22.73 -6.74 0.50
N ALA A 270 -23.90 -7.07 -0.06
CA ALA A 270 -24.57 -8.35 0.20
C ALA A 270 -23.73 -9.56 -0.23
N LYS A 271 -23.12 -9.51 -1.42
CA LYS A 271 -22.29 -10.60 -1.93
C LYS A 271 -20.97 -10.74 -1.17
N LEU A 272 -20.39 -9.63 -0.69
CA LEU A 272 -19.23 -9.68 0.19
C LEU A 272 -19.55 -10.33 1.55
N MET A 273 -20.70 -10.01 2.14
CA MET A 273 -21.16 -10.69 3.37
C MET A 273 -21.33 -12.19 3.13
N GLU A 274 -21.94 -12.60 2.02
CA GLU A 274 -22.10 -14.01 1.64
C GLU A 274 -20.73 -14.70 1.50
N PHE A 275 -19.73 -14.04 0.91
CA PHE A 275 -18.37 -14.56 0.85
C PHE A 275 -17.79 -14.79 2.25
N TYR A 276 -17.90 -13.82 3.15
CA TYR A 276 -17.40 -13.98 4.53
C TYR A 276 -18.15 -15.06 5.32
N GLU A 277 -19.44 -15.25 5.07
CA GLU A 277 -20.25 -16.28 5.71
C GLU A 277 -19.91 -17.69 5.20
N THR A 278 -19.67 -17.84 3.90
CA THR A 278 -19.50 -19.15 3.24
C THR A 278 -18.04 -19.56 3.09
N GLY A 279 -17.14 -18.59 2.89
CA GLY A 279 -15.75 -18.75 2.49
C GLY A 279 -15.57 -19.22 1.04
N ASP A 280 -16.61 -19.19 0.20
CA ASP A 280 -16.55 -19.71 -1.18
C ASP A 280 -15.85 -18.72 -2.13
N LEU A 281 -14.75 -19.17 -2.75
CA LEU A 281 -13.99 -18.38 -3.71
C LEU A 281 -14.78 -18.06 -4.99
N LYS A 282 -15.77 -18.87 -5.34
CA LYS A 282 -16.67 -18.52 -6.45
C LYS A 282 -17.57 -17.33 -6.09
N THR A 283 -18.04 -17.28 -4.84
CA THR A 283 -18.79 -16.12 -4.31
C THR A 283 -17.91 -14.87 -4.26
N PHE A 284 -16.61 -15.02 -4.02
CA PHE A 284 -15.65 -13.91 -4.12
C PHE A 284 -15.53 -13.38 -5.56
N ASP A 285 -15.45 -14.26 -6.56
CA ASP A 285 -15.45 -13.85 -7.97
C ASP A 285 -16.75 -13.14 -8.35
N GLU A 286 -17.91 -13.63 -7.88
CA GLU A 286 -19.21 -12.97 -8.06
C GLU A 286 -19.24 -11.58 -7.41
N TYR A 287 -18.70 -11.44 -6.19
CA TYR A 287 -18.53 -10.15 -5.52
C TYR A 287 -17.67 -9.21 -6.37
N ALA A 288 -16.51 -9.67 -6.84
CA ALA A 288 -15.58 -8.87 -7.63
C ALA A 288 -16.24 -8.39 -8.93
N ILE A 289 -17.02 -9.24 -9.61
CA ILE A 289 -17.77 -8.86 -10.82
C ILE A 289 -18.82 -7.78 -10.51
N LEU A 290 -19.55 -7.90 -9.40
CA LEU A 290 -20.52 -6.87 -8.99
C LEU A 290 -19.79 -5.57 -8.64
N TRP A 291 -18.68 -5.66 -7.92
CA TRP A 291 -17.89 -4.51 -7.50
C TRP A 291 -17.34 -3.74 -8.69
N VAL A 292 -16.79 -4.42 -9.71
CA VAL A 292 -16.33 -3.78 -10.95
C VAL A 292 -17.46 -3.07 -11.68
N LYS A 293 -18.69 -3.58 -11.62
CA LYS A 293 -19.85 -2.99 -12.30
C LYS A 293 -20.45 -1.77 -11.56
N ASP A 294 -20.21 -1.63 -10.27
CA ASP A 294 -20.65 -0.46 -9.51
C ASP A 294 -19.74 0.76 -9.76
N LEU A 295 -19.98 1.45 -10.87
CA LEU A 295 -19.20 2.62 -11.29
C LEU A 295 -19.86 3.97 -10.94
N ASN A 296 -21.12 3.93 -10.52
CA ASN A 296 -21.95 5.12 -10.32
C ASN A 296 -21.96 5.60 -8.87
N SER A 297 -21.69 4.72 -7.90
CA SER A 297 -21.68 5.08 -6.48
C SER A 297 -20.53 6.03 -6.16
N ARG A 298 -20.78 7.00 -5.27
CA ARG A 298 -19.75 7.97 -4.86
C ARG A 298 -18.83 7.35 -3.83
N ILE A 299 -19.39 6.61 -2.88
CA ILE A 299 -18.66 5.85 -1.87
C ILE A 299 -18.29 4.49 -2.46
N ASP A 300 -17.05 4.07 -2.23
CA ASP A 300 -16.55 2.76 -2.60
C ASP A 300 -15.65 2.24 -1.48
N PHE A 301 -15.39 0.93 -1.49
CA PHE A 301 -14.55 0.31 -0.48
C PHE A 301 -13.93 -0.99 -0.97
N VAL A 302 -12.77 -1.29 -0.41
CA VAL A 302 -12.12 -2.61 -0.40
C VAL A 302 -12.22 -3.14 1.02
N ASN A 303 -12.60 -4.40 1.19
CA ASN A 303 -12.60 -5.09 2.47
C ASN A 303 -12.55 -6.60 2.21
N GLY A 304 -11.37 -7.21 2.33
CA GLY A 304 -11.18 -8.59 1.89
C GLY A 304 -9.74 -9.07 2.00
N PHE A 305 -9.54 -10.31 1.58
CA PHE A 305 -8.22 -10.89 1.35
C PHE A 305 -7.83 -10.56 -0.09
N THR A 306 -6.97 -9.56 -0.29
CA THR A 306 -6.76 -8.95 -1.61
C THR A 306 -5.40 -9.30 -2.23
N GLU A 307 -4.30 -8.89 -1.60
CA GLU A 307 -2.96 -8.95 -2.18
C GLU A 307 -2.14 -10.11 -1.62
N SER A 308 -1.38 -10.81 -2.46
CA SER A 308 -0.65 -12.02 -2.07
C SER A 308 0.84 -11.83 -1.79
N TYR A 309 1.30 -10.58 -1.62
CA TYR A 309 2.71 -10.27 -1.35
C TYR A 309 3.23 -10.83 -0.02
N GLY A 310 2.34 -11.04 0.96
CA GLY A 310 2.69 -11.63 2.26
C GLY A 310 3.01 -13.12 2.19
N ASP A 311 2.62 -13.81 1.12
CA ASP A 311 2.85 -15.24 0.93
C ASP A 311 4.10 -15.48 0.09
N PRO A 312 5.11 -16.25 0.57
CA PRO A 312 6.27 -16.60 -0.24
C PRO A 312 5.94 -17.34 -1.55
N LEU A 313 4.78 -17.97 -1.65
CA LEU A 313 4.30 -18.64 -2.87
C LEU A 313 3.30 -17.80 -3.69
N GLY A 314 2.90 -16.62 -3.20
CA GLY A 314 1.96 -15.73 -3.89
C GLY A 314 0.52 -16.24 -4.03
N MET A 315 0.11 -17.23 -3.22
CA MET A 315 -1.20 -17.88 -3.30
C MET A 315 -2.23 -17.31 -2.29
N LYS A 316 -1.79 -16.96 -1.08
CA LYS A 316 -2.66 -16.49 0.03
C LYS A 316 -2.63 -14.98 0.07
N ALA A 317 -3.78 -14.37 0.28
CA ALA A 317 -3.86 -12.92 0.38
C ALA A 317 -3.88 -12.42 1.83
N SER A 318 -3.17 -11.33 2.08
CA SER A 318 -3.30 -10.54 3.30
C SER A 318 -4.68 -9.87 3.35
N TRP A 319 -5.20 -9.71 4.57
CA TRP A 319 -6.45 -8.97 4.79
C TRP A 319 -6.17 -7.47 4.79
N GLU A 320 -6.95 -6.72 4.01
CA GLU A 320 -6.88 -5.27 3.93
C GLU A 320 -8.26 -4.62 3.78
N SER A 321 -8.33 -3.34 4.12
CA SER A 321 -9.50 -2.53 3.83
C SER A 321 -9.18 -1.06 3.62
N LEU A 322 -9.89 -0.47 2.67
CA LEU A 322 -9.87 0.95 2.36
C LEU A 322 -11.31 1.40 2.18
N VAL A 323 -11.75 2.38 2.95
CA VAL A 323 -13.02 3.06 2.72
C VAL A 323 -12.73 4.40 2.07
N ASN A 324 -13.44 4.72 1.01
CA ASN A 324 -13.17 5.93 0.26
C ASN A 324 -14.45 6.50 -0.39
N PHE A 325 -14.32 7.72 -0.90
CA PHE A 325 -15.30 8.29 -1.81
C PHE A 325 -14.60 9.03 -2.94
N LYS A 326 -15.28 9.11 -4.09
CA LYS A 326 -14.77 9.77 -5.29
C LYS A 326 -14.49 11.25 -5.02
N ASP A 327 -13.27 11.68 -5.33
CA ASP A 327 -12.93 13.10 -5.48
C ASP A 327 -13.46 13.56 -6.85
N LEU A 328 -14.50 14.40 -6.84
CA LEU A 328 -15.21 14.79 -8.06
C LEU A 328 -14.39 15.74 -8.94
N GLU A 329 -13.47 16.51 -8.36
CA GLU A 329 -12.64 17.46 -9.11
C GLU A 329 -11.45 16.70 -9.71
N ALA A 330 -10.71 15.98 -8.88
CA ALA A 330 -9.51 15.26 -9.32
C ALA A 330 -9.86 14.09 -10.27
N THR A 331 -11.04 13.47 -10.14
CA THR A 331 -11.48 12.41 -11.08
C THR A 331 -11.63 12.91 -12.53
N GLN A 332 -11.88 14.19 -12.76
CA GLN A 332 -12.00 14.72 -14.13
C GLN A 332 -10.70 14.51 -14.93
N ARG A 333 -9.55 14.61 -14.26
CA ARG A 333 -8.23 14.34 -14.85
C ARG A 333 -8.10 12.87 -15.26
N THR A 334 -8.42 11.94 -14.38
CA THR A 334 -8.33 10.50 -14.68
C THR A 334 -9.34 10.05 -15.74
N GLU A 335 -10.54 10.64 -15.77
CA GLU A 335 -11.52 10.40 -16.83
C GLU A 335 -11.02 10.86 -18.20
N LEU A 336 -10.32 11.99 -18.25
CA LEU A 336 -9.71 12.48 -19.49
C LEU A 336 -8.59 11.56 -19.99
N ILE A 337 -7.75 11.05 -19.08
CA ILE A 337 -6.70 10.06 -19.38
C ILE A 337 -7.33 8.77 -19.93
N SER A 338 -8.29 8.19 -19.21
CA SER A 338 -8.96 6.95 -19.62
C SER A 338 -9.79 7.12 -20.90
N GLY A 339 -10.40 8.30 -21.12
CA GLY A 339 -11.10 8.63 -22.36
C GLY A 339 -10.19 8.66 -23.59
N ASN A 340 -8.87 8.82 -23.39
CA ASN A 340 -7.85 8.79 -24.42
C ASN A 340 -7.04 7.48 -24.44
N ALA A 341 -7.44 6.43 -23.70
CA ALA A 341 -6.70 5.17 -23.58
C ALA A 341 -6.25 4.57 -24.93
N GLN A 342 -7.14 4.57 -25.93
CA GLN A 342 -6.80 4.07 -27.27
C GLN A 342 -5.73 4.91 -27.97
N TRP A 343 -5.77 6.24 -27.79
CA TRP A 343 -4.75 7.12 -28.35
C TRP A 343 -3.37 6.77 -27.78
N PHE A 344 -3.28 6.56 -26.46
CA PHE A 344 -2.04 6.14 -25.84
C PHE A 344 -1.58 4.77 -26.39
N GLU A 345 -2.45 3.76 -26.42
CA GLU A 345 -2.09 2.44 -26.96
C GLU A 345 -1.58 2.51 -28.41
N ASP A 346 -2.26 3.26 -29.27
CA ASP A 346 -1.90 3.42 -30.68
C ASP A 346 -0.54 4.10 -30.85
N HIS A 347 -0.23 5.11 -30.03
CA HIS A 347 1.00 5.89 -30.08
C HIS A 347 2.12 5.32 -29.19
N SER A 348 1.92 4.12 -28.61
CA SER A 348 2.92 3.47 -27.78
C SER A 348 4.18 3.11 -28.58
N PRO A 349 5.39 3.24 -28.00
CA PRO A 349 6.64 2.90 -28.69
C PRO A 349 6.86 1.39 -28.82
N VAL A 350 5.99 0.57 -28.21
CA VAL A 350 6.05 -0.89 -28.28
C VAL A 350 5.71 -1.40 -29.68
N ASP A 351 6.16 -2.62 -30.00
CA ASP A 351 5.85 -3.26 -31.27
C ASP A 351 4.34 -3.44 -31.48
N GLY A 352 3.87 -3.22 -32.72
CA GLY A 352 2.45 -3.26 -33.05
C GLY A 352 1.77 -4.59 -32.75
N GLN A 353 2.50 -5.71 -32.76
CA GLN A 353 1.93 -7.02 -32.43
C GLN A 353 1.56 -7.16 -30.94
N PHE A 354 2.17 -6.35 -30.08
CA PHE A 354 1.90 -6.33 -28.63
C PHE A 354 0.83 -5.32 -28.24
N LYS A 355 0.36 -4.48 -29.17
CA LYS A 355 -0.71 -3.50 -28.92
C LYS A 355 -2.08 -4.16 -28.93
N LYS A 356 -2.97 -3.68 -28.06
CA LYS A 356 -4.41 -3.98 -28.09
C LYS A 356 -5.06 -3.24 -29.26
N GLU A 357 -5.75 -3.97 -30.12
CA GLU A 357 -6.52 -3.37 -31.22
C GLU A 357 -7.67 -2.49 -30.72
N LYS A 358 -8.24 -2.87 -29.58
CA LYS A 358 -9.27 -2.12 -28.86
C LYS A 358 -9.00 -2.22 -27.37
N VAL A 359 -8.65 -1.10 -26.76
CA VAL A 359 -8.55 -1.01 -25.31
C VAL A 359 -9.97 -0.96 -24.74
N LYS A 360 -10.30 -1.90 -23.85
CA LYS A 360 -11.50 -1.78 -23.01
C LYS A 360 -11.14 -0.79 -21.90
N GLY A 361 -11.97 0.25 -21.73
CA GLY A 361 -11.73 1.30 -20.75
C GLY A 361 -11.65 0.74 -19.32
N VAL A 362 -10.59 1.09 -18.61
CA VAL A 362 -10.46 0.92 -17.16
C VAL A 362 -11.27 2.02 -16.49
N SER A 363 -12.05 1.69 -15.46
CA SER A 363 -12.71 2.74 -14.68
C SER A 363 -11.66 3.36 -13.75
N ALA A 364 -11.15 4.51 -14.18
CA ALA A 364 -10.18 5.29 -13.42
C ALA A 364 -10.87 6.39 -12.63
N LYS A 365 -10.50 6.57 -11.36
CA LYS A 365 -10.98 7.67 -10.53
C LYS A 365 -9.94 8.07 -9.49
N VAL A 366 -9.98 9.34 -9.09
CA VAL A 366 -9.27 9.78 -7.88
C VAL A 366 -10.23 9.63 -6.70
N ILE A 367 -9.72 9.08 -5.60
CA ILE A 367 -10.49 8.83 -4.39
C ILE A 367 -9.89 9.57 -3.19
N THR A 368 -10.76 9.95 -2.27
CA THR A 368 -10.40 10.42 -0.94
C THR A 368 -10.54 9.24 0.02
N ALA A 369 -9.42 8.78 0.58
CA ALA A 369 -9.41 7.77 1.64
C ALA A 369 -10.07 8.34 2.91
N ALA A 370 -11.10 7.65 3.40
CA ALA A 370 -11.75 7.91 4.68
C ALA A 370 -11.01 7.17 5.79
N ILE A 371 -10.75 5.87 5.62
CA ILE A 371 -10.00 5.07 6.59
C ILE A 371 -9.15 4.00 5.90
N LEU A 372 -8.04 3.67 6.55
CA LEU A 372 -7.12 2.60 6.17
C LEU A 372 -7.16 1.50 7.24
N ALA A 373 -7.14 0.22 6.83
CA ALA A 373 -7.02 -0.91 7.76
C ALA A 373 -6.35 -2.13 7.10
N GLY A 374 -5.90 -3.06 7.94
CA GLY A 374 -5.17 -4.24 7.48
C GLY A 374 -3.89 -3.85 6.76
N ASP A 375 -3.60 -4.45 5.61
CA ASP A 375 -2.31 -4.29 4.93
C ASP A 375 -2.12 -2.92 4.26
N LEU A 376 -3.16 -2.08 4.30
CA LEU A 376 -3.11 -0.67 3.91
C LEU A 376 -2.89 0.29 5.09
N TYR A 377 -2.66 -0.21 6.32
CA TYR A 377 -2.46 0.62 7.51
C TYR A 377 -1.34 0.10 8.43
N PRO A 378 -0.48 0.99 8.97
CA PRO A 378 -0.36 2.43 8.69
C PRO A 378 0.44 2.75 7.42
N ALA A 379 1.29 1.84 6.94
CA ALA A 379 1.94 1.97 5.64
C ALA A 379 0.92 1.66 4.55
N THR A 380 0.80 2.53 3.55
CA THR A 380 -0.27 2.45 2.54
C THR A 380 0.23 2.78 1.15
N ALA A 381 -0.49 2.30 0.14
CA ALA A 381 -0.25 2.62 -1.26
C ALA A 381 -0.85 3.99 -1.63
N ILE A 382 -0.42 4.54 -2.77
CA ILE A 382 -1.03 5.76 -3.37
C ILE A 382 -1.95 5.42 -4.56
N GLY A 383 -1.91 4.18 -5.04
CA GLY A 383 -2.68 3.66 -6.14
C GLY A 383 -3.09 2.20 -5.89
N ILE A 384 -4.26 1.80 -6.41
CA ILE A 384 -4.78 0.43 -6.33
C ILE A 384 -5.49 0.08 -7.65
N ASN A 385 -5.25 -1.13 -8.18
CA ASN A 385 -5.88 -1.59 -9.41
C ASN A 385 -6.46 -3.01 -9.27
N LEU A 386 -7.77 -3.11 -9.07
CA LEU A 386 -8.47 -4.34 -8.69
C LEU A 386 -9.62 -4.70 -9.65
N PRO A 387 -10.08 -5.97 -9.67
CA PRO A 387 -9.58 -7.12 -8.91
C PRO A 387 -8.31 -7.75 -9.51
N ASN A 388 -7.70 -8.69 -8.79
CA ASN A 388 -6.49 -9.42 -9.22
C ASN A 388 -6.79 -10.57 -10.20
N ALA A 389 -8.01 -11.11 -10.23
CA ALA A 389 -8.38 -12.20 -11.14
C ALA A 389 -8.35 -11.74 -12.62
N ASN A 390 -7.35 -12.21 -13.37
CA ASN A 390 -7.11 -11.81 -14.76
C ASN A 390 -8.32 -12.02 -15.69
N TRP A 391 -9.06 -13.13 -15.52
CA TRP A 391 -10.23 -13.40 -16.35
C TRP A 391 -11.37 -12.41 -16.09
N ILE A 392 -11.57 -11.99 -14.83
CA ILE A 392 -12.56 -10.95 -14.47
C ILE A 392 -12.16 -9.62 -15.10
N ARG A 393 -10.88 -9.22 -14.99
CA ARG A 393 -10.36 -8.01 -15.64
C ARG A 393 -10.60 -8.01 -17.15
N SER A 394 -10.35 -9.14 -17.80
CA SER A 394 -10.52 -9.31 -19.24
C SER A 394 -11.99 -9.23 -19.70
N HIS A 395 -12.90 -9.87 -18.96
CA HIS A 395 -14.31 -10.00 -19.34
C HIS A 395 -15.19 -8.85 -18.83
N HIS A 396 -14.91 -8.34 -17.64
CA HIS A 396 -15.76 -7.39 -16.91
C HIS A 396 -15.10 -6.03 -16.67
N GLY A 397 -13.77 -5.93 -16.79
CA GLY A 397 -13.00 -4.71 -16.53
C GLY A 397 -12.35 -4.69 -15.15
N SER A 398 -11.70 -3.57 -14.83
CA SER A 398 -11.09 -3.30 -13.52
C SER A 398 -11.40 -1.87 -13.08
N LYS A 399 -11.23 -1.61 -11.79
CA LYS A 399 -11.21 -0.26 -11.21
C LYS A 399 -9.78 0.07 -10.80
N SER A 400 -9.31 1.20 -11.31
CA SER A 400 -8.01 1.77 -10.96
C SER A 400 -8.24 3.06 -10.20
N VAL A 401 -7.61 3.20 -9.05
CA VAL A 401 -7.83 4.36 -8.19
C VAL A 401 -6.51 4.98 -7.75
N THR A 402 -6.45 6.31 -7.74
CA THR A 402 -5.37 7.09 -7.13
C THR A 402 -5.90 7.70 -5.82
N ILE A 403 -5.16 7.59 -4.73
CA ILE A 403 -5.58 8.06 -3.39
C ILE A 403 -5.08 9.49 -3.14
N GLY A 404 -5.83 10.46 -3.66
CA GLY A 404 -5.37 11.85 -3.75
C GLY A 404 -5.01 12.50 -2.41
N ASN A 405 -5.80 12.28 -1.36
CA ASN A 405 -5.53 12.88 -0.05
C ASN A 405 -4.34 12.25 0.69
N ILE A 406 -3.92 11.03 0.33
CA ILE A 406 -2.70 10.42 0.85
C ILE A 406 -1.49 10.99 0.12
N THR A 407 -1.53 11.08 -1.22
CA THR A 407 -0.49 11.73 -2.02
C THR A 407 -0.27 13.19 -1.59
N ASP A 408 -1.37 13.92 -1.37
CA ASP A 408 -1.33 15.30 -0.86
C ASP A 408 -0.66 15.40 0.51
N ALA A 409 -0.94 14.46 1.41
CA ALA A 409 -0.31 14.41 2.73
C ALA A 409 1.20 14.10 2.65
N TYR A 410 1.61 13.19 1.77
CA TYR A 410 3.03 12.94 1.48
C TYR A 410 3.74 14.20 0.99
N ASN A 411 3.18 14.87 -0.03
CA ASN A 411 3.77 16.07 -0.62
C ASN A 411 3.89 17.17 0.42
N LYS A 412 2.79 17.50 1.13
CA LYS A 412 2.78 18.53 2.17
C LYS A 412 3.74 18.24 3.34
N ALA A 413 3.94 16.98 3.71
CA ALA A 413 4.91 16.60 4.74
C ALA A 413 6.37 16.64 4.23
N ALA A 414 6.60 16.50 2.92
CA ALA A 414 7.92 16.55 2.31
C ALA A 414 8.39 17.98 2.00
N HIS A 415 7.48 18.90 1.75
CA HIS A 415 7.78 20.30 1.44
C HIS A 415 8.63 20.97 2.54
N GLY A 416 9.80 21.50 2.15
CA GLY A 416 10.69 22.25 3.04
C GLY A 416 11.46 21.40 4.07
N ASN A 417 11.51 20.08 3.91
CA ASN A 417 12.20 19.19 4.86
C ASN A 417 13.73 19.09 4.66
N GLY A 418 14.29 19.81 3.67
CA GLY A 418 15.73 19.84 3.38
C GLY A 418 16.24 18.74 2.45
N PHE A 419 15.40 17.79 2.05
CA PHE A 419 15.82 16.66 1.20
C PHE A 419 16.24 17.11 -0.19
N ASN A 420 15.41 17.92 -0.87
CA ASN A 420 15.73 18.39 -2.21
C ASN A 420 16.96 19.30 -2.18
N GLU A 421 17.08 20.17 -1.19
CA GLU A 421 18.23 21.08 -1.00
C GLU A 421 19.55 20.32 -0.81
N GLU A 422 19.52 19.11 -0.25
CA GLU A 422 20.71 18.27 -0.05
C GLU A 422 21.09 17.44 -1.29
N PHE A 423 20.11 16.95 -2.06
CA PHE A 423 20.33 15.94 -3.11
C PHE A 423 20.12 16.42 -4.54
N VAL A 424 19.45 17.56 -4.77
CA VAL A 424 19.28 18.16 -6.09
C VAL A 424 20.52 18.95 -6.48
N TYR A 425 20.92 18.86 -7.75
CA TYR A 425 22.20 19.38 -8.24
C TYR A 425 22.30 20.91 -8.22
N SER A 426 21.23 21.61 -8.61
CA SER A 426 21.24 23.07 -8.73
C SER A 426 19.89 23.73 -8.44
N ASP A 427 19.94 25.06 -8.23
CA ASP A 427 18.76 25.89 -7.99
C ASP A 427 17.74 25.84 -9.14
N ALA A 428 18.19 25.59 -10.38
CA ALA A 428 17.30 25.49 -11.53
C ALA A 428 16.38 24.27 -11.42
N GLU A 429 16.95 23.10 -11.10
CA GLU A 429 16.19 21.86 -10.88
C GLU A 429 15.36 21.96 -9.61
N LEU A 430 15.85 22.61 -8.55
CA LEU A 430 15.05 22.87 -7.34
C LEU A 430 13.78 23.66 -7.63
N GLN A 431 13.89 24.77 -8.37
CA GLN A 431 12.73 25.59 -8.76
C GLN A 431 11.77 24.85 -9.69
N LEU A 432 12.31 24.00 -10.57
CA LEU A 432 11.51 23.17 -11.46
C LEU A 432 10.70 22.14 -10.66
N ILE A 433 11.33 21.48 -9.69
CA ILE A 433 10.71 20.49 -8.80
C ILE A 433 9.64 21.15 -7.94
N ASP A 434 9.97 22.24 -7.23
CA ASP A 434 9.02 22.99 -6.38
C ASP A 434 7.76 23.40 -7.14
N LYS A 435 7.91 23.75 -8.43
CA LYS A 435 6.80 24.21 -9.26
C LYS A 435 5.94 23.10 -9.85
N TYR A 436 6.51 21.94 -10.18
CA TYR A 436 5.85 20.95 -11.04
C TYR A 436 5.88 19.50 -10.52
N ALA A 437 6.68 19.16 -9.51
CA ALA A 437 6.81 17.77 -9.07
C ALA A 437 5.47 17.20 -8.62
N ASP A 438 4.74 17.88 -7.73
CA ASP A 438 3.45 17.39 -7.22
C ASP A 438 2.46 17.04 -8.34
N VAL A 439 2.25 17.95 -9.30
CA VAL A 439 1.32 17.72 -10.42
C VAL A 439 1.81 16.63 -11.38
N THR A 440 3.12 16.54 -11.61
CA THR A 440 3.67 15.53 -12.54
C THR A 440 3.84 14.15 -11.92
N ASP A 441 3.99 14.06 -10.60
CA ASP A 441 4.00 12.81 -9.85
C ASP A 441 2.60 12.21 -9.75
N GLU A 442 1.59 13.05 -9.47
CA GLU A 442 0.18 12.63 -9.56
C GLU A 442 -0.17 12.14 -10.97
N LEU A 443 0.26 12.87 -12.00
CA LEU A 443 -0.04 12.50 -13.39
C LEU A 443 0.72 11.25 -13.84
N HIS A 444 1.95 11.05 -13.38
CA HIS A 444 2.71 9.82 -13.59
C HIS A 444 2.00 8.63 -12.94
N THR A 445 1.54 8.78 -11.69
CA THR A 445 0.76 7.77 -10.97
C THR A 445 -0.54 7.45 -11.70
N ASP A 446 -1.29 8.47 -12.14
CA ASP A 446 -2.52 8.28 -12.90
C ASP A 446 -2.26 7.50 -14.19
N LEU A 447 -1.19 7.81 -14.92
CA LEU A 447 -0.80 7.07 -16.13
C LEU A 447 -0.37 5.64 -15.84
N HIS A 448 0.40 5.41 -14.77
CA HIS A 448 0.84 4.09 -14.31
C HIS A 448 -0.37 3.19 -14.02
N GLU A 449 -1.26 3.67 -13.16
CA GLU A 449 -2.39 2.89 -12.65
C GLU A 449 -3.47 2.68 -13.72
N CYS A 450 -3.93 3.78 -14.33
CA CYS A 450 -5.11 3.77 -15.18
C CYS A 450 -4.83 3.08 -16.52
N LEU A 451 -3.62 3.26 -17.06
CA LEU A 451 -3.27 2.84 -18.41
C LEU A 451 -2.03 1.94 -18.48
N GLY A 452 -1.04 2.16 -17.61
CA GLY A 452 0.21 1.39 -17.58
C GLY A 452 -0.07 -0.09 -17.46
N HIS A 453 -0.66 -0.54 -16.34
CA HIS A 453 -1.08 -1.94 -16.15
C HIS A 453 -2.07 -2.44 -17.20
N GLY A 454 -2.94 -1.56 -17.70
CA GLY A 454 -3.97 -1.89 -18.69
C GLY A 454 -3.49 -2.00 -20.14
N SER A 455 -2.30 -1.50 -20.46
CA SER A 455 -1.77 -1.43 -21.84
C SER A 455 -1.12 -2.73 -22.31
N GLY A 456 -1.05 -2.93 -23.63
CA GLY A 456 -0.41 -4.08 -24.24
C GLY A 456 -1.15 -5.41 -24.05
N LYS A 457 -0.71 -6.45 -24.78
CA LYS A 457 -1.25 -7.83 -24.71
C LYS A 457 -0.14 -8.88 -24.79
N LEU A 458 -0.39 -10.04 -24.19
CA LEU A 458 0.44 -11.23 -24.37
C LEU A 458 0.20 -11.84 -25.76
N LEU A 459 1.21 -12.53 -26.30
CA LEU A 459 1.00 -13.36 -27.48
C LEU A 459 0.13 -14.59 -27.12
N PRO A 460 -0.67 -15.11 -28.06
CA PRO A 460 -1.45 -16.33 -27.83
C PRO A 460 -0.58 -17.50 -27.36
N GLY A 461 -0.99 -18.15 -26.27
CA GLY A 461 -0.29 -19.32 -25.70
C GLY A 461 0.85 -19.00 -24.74
N VAL A 462 1.15 -17.72 -24.49
CA VAL A 462 2.10 -17.32 -23.44
C VAL A 462 1.43 -17.42 -22.08
N ASP A 463 2.10 -18.10 -21.15
CA ASP A 463 1.68 -18.17 -19.76
C ASP A 463 1.83 -16.78 -19.09
N PRO A 464 0.76 -16.19 -18.53
CA PRO A 464 0.85 -14.93 -17.80
C PRO A 464 1.87 -14.95 -16.65
N ASP A 465 2.16 -16.13 -16.10
CA ASP A 465 3.10 -16.32 -14.98
C ASP A 465 4.49 -16.81 -15.44
N ALA A 466 4.78 -16.73 -16.74
CA ALA A 466 6.05 -17.19 -17.32
C ALA A 466 7.30 -16.54 -16.70
N LEU A 467 7.15 -15.34 -16.12
CA LEU A 467 8.24 -14.57 -15.51
C LEU A 467 8.52 -14.95 -14.05
N LYS A 468 7.64 -15.72 -13.40
CA LYS A 468 7.78 -16.18 -12.00
C LYS A 468 8.11 -15.01 -11.05
N ALA A 469 9.10 -15.17 -10.18
CA ALA A 469 9.54 -14.16 -9.22
C ALA A 469 9.97 -12.81 -9.83
N TYR A 470 10.27 -12.74 -11.14
CA TYR A 470 10.58 -11.48 -11.82
C TYR A 470 9.34 -10.76 -12.36
N GLY A 471 8.17 -11.41 -12.36
CA GLY A 471 6.93 -10.89 -12.91
C GLY A 471 6.53 -9.54 -12.32
N SER A 472 6.53 -9.42 -10.98
CA SER A 472 6.16 -8.17 -10.31
C SER A 472 7.11 -7.02 -10.65
N THR A 473 8.43 -7.23 -10.56
CA THR A 473 9.41 -6.17 -10.91
C THR A 473 9.27 -5.71 -12.36
N ILE A 474 9.04 -6.64 -13.28
CA ILE A 474 8.88 -6.35 -14.72
C ILE A 474 7.55 -5.65 -15.01
N GLU A 475 6.45 -6.07 -14.38
CA GLU A 475 5.15 -5.44 -14.56
C GLU A 475 5.15 -3.99 -14.05
N GLU A 476 5.74 -3.76 -12.89
CA GLU A 476 5.91 -2.42 -12.32
C GLU A 476 6.79 -1.53 -13.20
N ALA A 477 7.94 -2.05 -13.66
CA ALA A 477 8.82 -1.30 -14.57
C ALA A 477 8.08 -0.91 -15.86
N ARG A 478 7.23 -1.81 -16.38
CA ARG A 478 6.44 -1.56 -17.58
C ARG A 478 5.43 -0.43 -17.38
N ALA A 479 4.70 -0.45 -16.28
CA ALA A 479 3.72 0.58 -15.95
C ALA A 479 4.39 1.94 -15.66
N ASP A 480 5.51 1.95 -14.93
CA ASP A 480 6.29 3.17 -14.69
C ASP A 480 6.84 3.77 -15.97
N LEU A 481 7.39 2.96 -16.87
CA LEU A 481 7.89 3.43 -18.17
C LEU A 481 6.78 3.96 -19.06
N PHE A 482 5.58 3.37 -19.01
CA PHE A 482 4.41 3.90 -19.71
C PHE A 482 4.09 5.31 -19.21
N GLY A 483 4.00 5.49 -17.89
CA GLY A 483 3.78 6.80 -17.27
C GLY A 483 4.88 7.79 -17.61
N LEU A 484 6.16 7.41 -17.47
CA LEU A 484 7.31 8.26 -17.77
C LEU A 484 7.36 8.66 -19.25
N TYR A 485 7.06 7.75 -20.17
CA TYR A 485 7.06 8.07 -21.61
C TYR A 485 5.97 9.10 -21.96
N TYR A 486 4.79 8.98 -21.36
CA TYR A 486 3.65 9.84 -21.67
C TYR A 486 3.55 11.12 -20.86
N VAL A 487 4.09 11.18 -19.64
CA VAL A 487 4.08 12.42 -18.84
C VAL A 487 4.80 13.58 -19.56
N ALA A 488 5.72 13.24 -20.47
CA ALA A 488 6.45 14.15 -21.34
C ALA A 488 5.79 14.42 -22.71
N ASP A 489 4.63 13.82 -23.00
CA ASP A 489 3.98 13.99 -24.31
C ASP A 489 3.26 15.35 -24.40
N PRO A 490 3.44 16.11 -25.50
CA PRO A 490 2.70 17.35 -25.74
C PRO A 490 1.17 17.20 -25.66
N LYS A 491 0.65 15.98 -25.88
CA LYS A 491 -0.76 15.66 -25.72
C LYS A 491 -1.29 15.99 -24.32
N LEU A 492 -0.47 15.86 -23.26
CA LEU A 492 -0.93 16.20 -21.91
C LEU A 492 -1.14 17.70 -21.71
N VAL A 493 -0.35 18.54 -22.40
CA VAL A 493 -0.59 19.99 -22.45
C VAL A 493 -1.85 20.31 -23.26
N GLU A 494 -2.03 19.64 -24.40
CA GLU A 494 -3.23 19.79 -25.26
C GLU A 494 -4.52 19.45 -24.51
N LEU A 495 -4.47 18.40 -23.69
CA LEU A 495 -5.57 17.96 -22.83
C LEU A 495 -5.74 18.84 -21.57
N GLY A 496 -4.85 19.80 -21.33
CA GLY A 496 -4.89 20.66 -20.14
C GLY A 496 -4.53 19.95 -18.83
N LEU A 497 -3.89 18.79 -18.90
CA LEU A 497 -3.50 17.97 -17.74
C LEU A 497 -2.20 18.45 -17.07
N THR A 498 -1.40 19.21 -17.80
CA THR A 498 -0.19 19.85 -17.28
C THR A 498 -0.09 21.29 -17.77
N PRO A 499 0.37 22.24 -16.93
CA PRO A 499 0.39 23.66 -17.27
C PRO A 499 1.52 24.04 -18.23
N SER A 500 2.49 23.15 -18.49
CA SER A 500 3.69 23.47 -19.26
C SER A 500 4.27 22.23 -19.95
N ALA A 501 4.80 22.42 -21.16
CA ALA A 501 5.59 21.40 -21.86
C ALA A 501 6.92 21.08 -21.15
N ASP A 502 7.38 21.94 -20.22
CA ASP A 502 8.58 21.69 -19.42
C ASP A 502 8.29 20.97 -18.09
N ALA A 503 7.02 20.80 -17.71
CA ALA A 503 6.66 20.28 -16.40
C ALA A 503 7.20 18.86 -16.15
N TYR A 504 7.20 17.99 -17.18
CA TYR A 504 7.65 16.60 -17.09
C TYR A 504 9.10 16.45 -16.62
N LYS A 505 9.92 17.50 -16.82
CA LYS A 505 11.33 17.51 -16.42
C LYS A 505 11.50 17.40 -14.91
N ALA A 506 10.53 17.89 -14.13
CA ALA A 506 10.50 17.68 -12.69
C ALA A 506 10.43 16.18 -12.36
N GLN A 507 9.43 15.48 -12.92
CA GLN A 507 9.26 14.04 -12.71
C GLN A 507 10.46 13.22 -13.20
N TYR A 508 11.04 13.56 -14.35
CA TYR A 508 12.20 12.85 -14.87
C TYR A 508 13.40 12.99 -13.93
N TYR A 509 13.62 14.18 -13.39
CA TYR A 509 14.71 14.42 -12.46
C TYR A 509 14.50 13.67 -11.15
N THR A 510 13.34 13.80 -10.52
CA THR A 510 13.04 13.14 -9.24
C THR A 510 13.07 11.61 -9.38
N TYR A 511 12.53 11.06 -10.47
CA TYR A 511 12.54 9.62 -10.73
C TYR A 511 13.96 9.07 -10.91
N LEU A 512 14.80 9.72 -11.73
CA LEU A 512 16.19 9.28 -11.92
C LEU A 512 17.05 9.51 -10.68
N MET A 513 16.85 10.61 -9.95
CA MET A 513 17.51 10.86 -8.66
C MET A 513 17.18 9.78 -7.63
N ASN A 514 15.91 9.40 -7.53
CA ASN A 514 15.44 8.32 -6.67
C ASN A 514 16.07 6.99 -7.08
N GLY A 515 15.88 6.59 -8.34
CA GLY A 515 16.31 5.29 -8.87
C GLY A 515 17.83 5.07 -8.81
N LEU A 516 18.63 6.09 -9.13
CA LEU A 516 20.10 5.99 -9.15
C LEU A 516 20.74 6.09 -7.77
N MET A 517 20.11 6.82 -6.83
CA MET A 517 20.83 7.30 -5.65
C MET A 517 19.97 7.37 -4.38
N THR A 518 18.93 8.20 -4.34
CA THR A 518 18.35 8.59 -3.05
C THR A 518 17.43 7.55 -2.44
N GLN A 519 16.94 6.56 -3.21
CA GLN A 519 16.17 5.45 -2.63
C GLN A 519 17.01 4.56 -1.69
N LEU A 520 18.34 4.62 -1.81
CA LEU A 520 19.26 3.81 -1.00
C LEU A 520 19.16 4.09 0.51
N VAL A 521 18.54 5.22 0.90
CA VAL A 521 18.24 5.52 2.32
C VAL A 521 17.33 4.48 2.99
N ARG A 522 16.66 3.63 2.19
CA ARG A 522 15.76 2.54 2.61
C ARG A 522 16.47 1.18 2.69
N ILE A 523 17.79 1.12 2.56
CA ILE A 523 18.54 -0.14 2.50
C ILE A 523 19.51 -0.18 3.65
N GLU A 524 19.57 -1.32 4.34
CA GLU A 524 20.59 -1.52 5.37
C GLU A 524 21.99 -1.64 4.73
N PRO A 525 23.04 -1.11 5.38
CA PRO A 525 24.41 -1.27 4.90
C PRO A 525 24.79 -2.73 4.64
N GLY A 526 25.23 -3.03 3.42
CA GLY A 526 25.62 -4.37 2.99
C GLY A 526 24.53 -5.17 2.26
N ASN A 527 23.27 -4.73 2.31
CA ASN A 527 22.18 -5.35 1.57
C ASN A 527 22.06 -4.81 0.14
N ASN A 528 21.38 -5.59 -0.71
CA ASN A 528 20.99 -5.21 -2.06
C ASN A 528 19.52 -4.77 -2.09
N VAL A 529 19.06 -4.32 -3.27
CA VAL A 529 17.64 -4.02 -3.47
C VAL A 529 16.86 -5.33 -3.62
N GLU A 530 15.90 -5.56 -2.72
CA GLU A 530 15.04 -6.75 -2.73
C GLU A 530 13.63 -6.45 -3.22
N GLU A 531 13.04 -5.36 -2.77
CA GLU A 531 11.63 -5.03 -3.02
C GLU A 531 11.38 -4.65 -4.49
N ALA A 532 10.27 -5.14 -5.06
CA ALA A 532 9.96 -5.08 -6.48
C ALA A 532 9.86 -3.66 -7.04
N HIS A 533 9.22 -2.72 -6.32
CA HIS A 533 9.11 -1.34 -6.76
C HIS A 533 10.45 -0.60 -6.73
N MET A 534 11.27 -0.79 -5.69
CA MET A 534 12.64 -0.25 -5.64
C MET A 534 13.52 -0.85 -6.76
N ARG A 535 13.38 -2.16 -7.02
CA ARG A 535 14.06 -2.84 -8.12
C ARG A 535 13.68 -2.22 -9.46
N ASN A 536 12.39 -2.02 -9.72
CA ASN A 536 11.91 -1.46 -10.98
C ASN A 536 12.48 -0.04 -11.22
N ARG A 537 12.45 0.82 -10.18
CA ARG A 537 12.96 2.19 -10.26
C ARG A 537 14.47 2.21 -10.51
N GLN A 538 15.21 1.34 -9.82
CA GLN A 538 16.66 1.21 -10.03
C GLN A 538 16.97 0.67 -11.44
N LEU A 539 16.21 -0.32 -11.91
CA LEU A 539 16.34 -0.93 -13.24
C LEU A 539 16.23 0.15 -14.32
N ILE A 540 15.11 0.89 -14.31
CA ILE A 540 14.84 1.94 -15.30
C ILE A 540 15.94 3.00 -15.26
N ALA A 541 16.26 3.49 -14.06
CA ALA A 541 17.20 4.59 -13.90
C ALA A 541 18.62 4.20 -14.33
N ARG A 542 19.10 3.02 -13.93
CA ARG A 542 20.44 2.53 -14.31
C ARG A 542 20.54 2.15 -15.77
N TRP A 543 19.49 1.57 -16.36
CA TRP A 543 19.48 1.25 -17.78
C TRP A 543 19.57 2.52 -18.63
N VAL A 544 18.78 3.55 -18.30
CA VAL A 544 18.84 4.85 -18.98
C VAL A 544 20.20 5.51 -18.80
N TYR A 545 20.75 5.50 -17.58
CA TYR A 545 22.08 6.01 -17.29
C TYR A 545 23.17 5.32 -18.12
N GLU A 546 23.16 3.99 -18.20
CA GLU A 546 24.14 3.23 -18.99
C GLU A 546 23.99 3.50 -20.49
N LYS A 547 22.77 3.40 -21.04
CA LYS A 547 22.53 3.58 -22.47
C LYS A 547 22.73 5.02 -22.93
N GLY A 548 22.56 5.99 -22.04
CA GLY A 548 22.80 7.41 -22.28
C GLY A 548 24.27 7.85 -22.11
N ALA A 549 25.15 6.99 -21.58
CA ALA A 549 26.49 7.38 -21.14
C ALA A 549 27.38 7.93 -22.28
N ALA A 550 27.32 7.33 -23.48
CA ALA A 550 28.14 7.74 -24.62
C ALA A 550 27.84 9.18 -25.09
N GLU A 551 26.61 9.64 -24.89
CA GLU A 551 26.15 10.98 -25.24
C GLU A 551 25.98 11.89 -24.01
N LYS A 552 26.37 11.41 -22.82
CA LYS A 552 26.20 12.10 -21.54
C LYS A 552 24.77 12.53 -21.27
N VAL A 553 23.78 11.71 -21.62
CA VAL A 553 22.36 12.05 -21.41
C VAL A 553 22.06 12.27 -19.92
N VAL A 554 22.61 11.39 -19.07
CA VAL A 554 22.56 11.47 -17.61
C VAL A 554 23.97 11.27 -17.06
N GLU A 555 24.40 12.10 -16.12
CA GLU A 555 25.71 12.01 -15.45
C GLU A 555 25.52 11.91 -13.92
N LEU A 556 26.42 11.18 -13.27
CA LEU A 556 26.62 11.24 -11.82
C LEU A 556 27.87 12.07 -11.57
N VAL A 557 27.69 13.31 -11.12
CA VAL A 557 28.80 14.25 -10.90
C VAL A 557 29.08 14.40 -9.41
N LYS A 558 30.35 14.59 -9.05
CA LYS A 558 30.74 14.90 -7.68
C LYS A 558 31.09 16.37 -7.53
N LYS A 559 30.45 17.04 -6.57
CA LYS A 559 30.73 18.41 -6.14
C LYS A 559 30.97 18.40 -4.64
N ASP A 560 32.12 18.89 -4.20
CA ASP A 560 32.51 18.95 -2.78
C ASP A 560 32.37 17.59 -2.05
N GLY A 561 32.71 16.50 -2.74
CA GLY A 561 32.63 15.14 -2.21
C GLY A 561 31.23 14.50 -2.23
N LYS A 562 30.19 15.24 -2.64
CA LYS A 562 28.81 14.75 -2.76
C LYS A 562 28.46 14.44 -4.21
N THR A 563 27.81 13.30 -4.42
CA THR A 563 27.32 12.83 -5.72
C THR A 563 25.95 13.42 -6.03
N TYR A 564 25.74 13.84 -7.27
CA TYR A 564 24.50 14.42 -7.78
C TYR A 564 24.14 13.83 -9.14
N VAL A 565 22.85 13.66 -9.40
CA VAL A 565 22.32 13.33 -10.73
C VAL A 565 22.24 14.61 -11.55
N VAL A 566 22.70 14.56 -12.80
CA VAL A 566 22.55 15.64 -13.79
C VAL A 566 21.92 15.06 -15.03
N ILE A 567 20.85 15.70 -15.53
CA ILE A 567 20.22 15.34 -16.79
C ILE A 567 20.56 16.44 -17.80
N ASN A 568 21.30 16.08 -18.85
CA ASN A 568 21.73 17.04 -19.88
C ASN A 568 20.75 17.09 -21.06
N ASP A 569 19.97 16.04 -21.30
CA ASP A 569 19.05 15.95 -22.45
C ASP A 569 17.79 15.15 -22.07
N TYR A 570 16.74 15.87 -21.69
CA TYR A 570 15.47 15.30 -21.26
C TYR A 570 14.69 14.59 -22.38
N GLU A 571 14.80 15.06 -23.62
CA GLU A 571 14.14 14.41 -24.77
C GLU A 571 14.79 13.06 -25.06
N LYS A 572 16.13 12.97 -24.98
CA LYS A 572 16.82 11.68 -25.09
C LYS A 572 16.51 10.74 -23.93
N VAL A 573 16.29 11.25 -22.72
CA VAL A 573 15.78 10.42 -21.61
C VAL A 573 14.43 9.81 -21.99
N ARG A 574 13.50 10.59 -22.58
CA ARG A 574 12.21 10.08 -23.06
C ARG A 574 12.37 9.00 -24.13
N ASP A 575 13.25 9.21 -25.10
CA ASP A 575 13.56 8.20 -26.12
C ASP A 575 14.08 6.90 -25.51
N LEU A 576 14.95 6.99 -24.50
CA LEU A 576 15.48 5.83 -23.78
C LEU A 576 14.39 5.12 -22.97
N PHE A 577 13.48 5.85 -22.32
CA PHE A 577 12.30 5.25 -21.69
C PHE A 577 11.45 4.49 -22.70
N GLY A 578 11.19 5.07 -23.89
CA GLY A 578 10.43 4.40 -24.94
C GLY A 578 11.09 3.11 -25.45
N ARG A 579 12.42 3.10 -25.60
CA ARG A 579 13.18 1.89 -25.98
C ARG A 579 13.10 0.80 -24.91
N LEU A 580 13.26 1.17 -23.64
CA LEU A 580 13.15 0.21 -22.54
C LEU A 580 11.73 -0.32 -22.39
N LEU A 581 10.70 0.53 -22.58
CA LEU A 581 9.29 0.12 -22.57
C LEU A 581 9.01 -0.92 -23.65
N ALA A 582 9.54 -0.72 -24.87
CA ALA A 582 9.41 -1.67 -25.96
C ALA A 582 10.05 -3.04 -25.63
N GLU A 583 11.24 -3.03 -25.01
CA GLU A 583 11.93 -4.28 -24.63
C GLU A 583 11.22 -5.01 -23.48
N ILE A 584 10.81 -4.27 -22.44
CA ILE A 584 10.07 -4.85 -21.30
C ILE A 584 8.70 -5.39 -21.75
N GLN A 585 7.99 -4.68 -22.63
CA GLN A 585 6.76 -5.19 -23.22
C GLN A 585 7.01 -6.46 -24.04
N ARG A 586 8.09 -6.54 -24.82
CA ARG A 586 8.47 -7.76 -25.55
C ARG A 586 8.71 -8.91 -24.60
N ILE A 587 9.51 -8.71 -23.54
CA ILE A 587 9.80 -9.72 -22.52
C ILE A 587 8.50 -10.28 -21.94
N LYS A 588 7.61 -9.39 -21.47
CA LYS A 588 6.31 -9.78 -20.91
C LYS A 588 5.45 -10.52 -21.93
N SER A 589 5.26 -9.92 -23.12
CA SER A 589 4.34 -10.44 -24.13
C SER A 589 4.79 -11.77 -24.76
N THR A 590 6.07 -12.13 -24.63
CA THR A 590 6.63 -13.38 -25.14
C THR A 590 6.94 -14.41 -24.06
N GLY A 591 6.80 -14.06 -22.78
CA GLY A 591 7.14 -14.93 -21.65
C GLY A 591 8.65 -15.21 -21.53
N ASP A 592 9.49 -14.23 -21.89
CA ASP A 592 10.94 -14.37 -21.92
C ASP A 592 11.55 -14.28 -20.51
N TYR A 593 11.47 -15.39 -19.77
CA TYR A 593 12.02 -15.50 -18.42
C TYR A 593 13.51 -15.14 -18.36
N ALA A 594 14.31 -15.60 -19.33
CA ALA A 594 15.75 -15.34 -19.35
C ALA A 594 16.05 -13.85 -19.54
N GLY A 595 15.34 -13.19 -20.46
CA GLY A 595 15.45 -11.73 -20.64
C GLY A 595 15.04 -10.94 -19.40
N ALA A 596 13.96 -11.35 -18.72
CA ALA A 596 13.55 -10.74 -17.46
C ALA A 596 14.62 -10.90 -16.36
N HIS A 597 15.11 -12.13 -16.17
CA HIS A 597 16.20 -12.43 -15.22
C HIS A 597 17.42 -11.54 -15.49
N ASP A 598 17.93 -11.55 -16.73
CA ASP A 598 19.16 -10.83 -17.05
C ASP A 598 19.02 -9.32 -16.87
N LEU A 599 17.86 -8.74 -17.20
CA LEU A 599 17.59 -7.31 -17.02
C LEU A 599 17.51 -6.93 -15.53
N VAL A 600 16.79 -7.71 -14.72
CA VAL A 600 16.64 -7.46 -13.28
C VAL A 600 17.99 -7.63 -12.58
N GLU A 601 18.71 -8.73 -12.80
CA GLU A 601 19.97 -9.00 -12.10
C GLU A 601 21.10 -8.02 -12.49
N ALA A 602 21.08 -7.52 -13.73
CA ALA A 602 22.07 -6.56 -14.20
C ALA A 602 21.84 -5.15 -13.63
N TYR A 603 20.59 -4.68 -13.60
CA TYR A 603 20.29 -3.26 -13.35
C TYR A 603 19.52 -2.98 -12.06
N ALA A 604 18.78 -3.95 -11.51
CA ALA A 604 17.81 -3.71 -10.44
C ALA A 604 18.33 -4.05 -9.03
N VAL A 605 19.29 -4.97 -8.90
CA VAL A 605 19.65 -5.58 -7.60
C VAL A 605 20.84 -4.90 -6.92
N LYS A 606 21.97 -4.76 -7.62
CA LYS A 606 23.28 -4.46 -6.99
C LYS A 606 23.40 -3.02 -6.50
N VAL A 607 23.74 -2.83 -5.23
CA VAL A 607 24.02 -1.51 -4.63
C VAL A 607 25.52 -1.23 -4.60
N ASP A 608 25.95 -0.02 -5.01
CA ASP A 608 27.34 0.43 -4.80
C ASP A 608 27.55 0.81 -3.32
N PRO A 609 28.39 0.09 -2.57
CA PRO A 609 28.59 0.37 -1.15
C PRO A 609 29.13 1.77 -0.86
N ALA A 610 29.93 2.34 -1.78
CA ALA A 610 30.51 3.67 -1.57
C ALA A 610 29.45 4.77 -1.71
N LEU A 611 28.65 4.73 -2.79
CA LEU A 611 27.53 5.64 -2.97
C LEU A 611 26.48 5.48 -1.87
N HIS A 612 26.19 4.24 -1.48
CA HIS A 612 25.21 3.96 -0.42
C HIS A 612 25.63 4.59 0.92
N ALA A 613 26.88 4.38 1.34
CA ALA A 613 27.40 5.00 2.56
C ALA A 613 27.36 6.53 2.50
N GLU A 614 27.69 7.13 1.36
CA GLU A 614 27.63 8.57 1.14
C GLU A 614 26.18 9.10 1.30
N VAL A 615 25.21 8.45 0.66
CA VAL A 615 23.79 8.82 0.71
C VAL A 615 23.25 8.72 2.14
N LEU A 616 23.56 7.63 2.86
CA LEU A 616 23.14 7.47 4.25
C LEU A 616 23.73 8.55 5.16
N GLU A 617 25.01 8.91 4.99
CA GLU A 617 25.66 9.95 5.79
C GLU A 617 25.01 11.32 5.56
N ARG A 618 24.69 11.64 4.30
CA ARG A 618 24.00 12.89 3.93
C ARG A 618 22.58 12.91 4.47
N TYR A 619 21.82 11.84 4.28
CA TYR A 619 20.43 11.73 4.70
C TYR A 619 20.27 11.78 6.23
N LYS A 620 21.19 11.16 6.97
CA LYS A 620 21.18 11.19 8.44
C LYS A 620 21.24 12.61 9.02
N LYS A 621 21.87 13.56 8.32
CA LYS A 621 21.95 14.97 8.75
C LYS A 621 20.61 15.70 8.66
N LEU A 622 19.67 15.18 7.85
CA LEU A 622 18.32 15.73 7.69
C LEU A 622 17.38 15.27 8.80
N ASN A 623 17.75 14.24 9.57
CA ASN A 623 16.92 13.65 10.62
C ASN A 623 15.52 13.23 10.11
N LEU A 624 15.45 12.73 8.87
CA LEU A 624 14.24 12.22 8.25
C LEU A 624 14.21 10.68 8.35
N ALA A 625 13.02 10.11 8.54
CA ALA A 625 12.81 8.68 8.43
C ALA A 625 12.46 8.26 6.99
N PRO A 626 13.04 7.17 6.45
CA PRO A 626 12.84 6.77 5.05
C PRO A 626 11.48 6.14 4.74
N TYR A 627 10.77 5.62 5.75
CA TYR A 627 9.44 5.04 5.61
C TYR A 627 8.38 5.89 6.29
N LYS A 628 7.19 5.94 5.70
CA LYS A 628 6.07 6.72 6.21
C LYS A 628 4.87 5.81 6.43
N GLY A 629 4.06 6.14 7.41
CA GLY A 629 2.73 5.60 7.55
C GLY A 629 1.81 6.63 8.18
N PHE A 630 0.51 6.35 8.21
CA PHE A 630 -0.50 7.33 8.58
C PHE A 630 -1.27 6.91 9.83
N VAL A 631 -1.60 7.88 10.68
CA VAL A 631 -2.75 7.74 11.60
C VAL A 631 -4.03 8.01 10.83
N ASN A 632 -5.04 7.19 11.08
CA ASN A 632 -6.39 7.41 10.60
C ASN A 632 -7.03 8.60 11.34
N PRO A 633 -8.02 9.27 10.75
CA PRO A 633 -8.92 10.14 11.50
C PRO A 633 -9.85 9.32 12.40
N LYS A 634 -10.52 10.00 13.34
CA LYS A 634 -11.53 9.38 14.21
C LYS A 634 -12.93 9.83 13.78
N TYR A 635 -13.82 8.87 13.56
CA TYR A 635 -15.22 9.14 13.23
C TYR A 635 -16.11 8.94 14.46
N GLU A 636 -17.03 9.87 14.70
CA GLU A 636 -17.97 9.79 15.81
C GLU A 636 -19.40 10.08 15.34
N VAL A 637 -20.33 9.19 15.72
CA VAL A 637 -21.76 9.37 15.49
C VAL A 637 -22.35 10.36 16.51
N VAL A 638 -23.16 11.30 16.03
CA VAL A 638 -23.91 12.24 16.86
C VAL A 638 -25.38 11.82 16.83
N THR A 639 -25.94 11.45 17.98
CA THR A 639 -27.33 11.00 18.09
C THR A 639 -28.22 12.01 18.80
N ASP A 640 -29.50 12.03 18.43
CA ASP A 640 -30.52 12.68 19.24
C ASP A 640 -30.87 11.87 20.51
N ALA A 641 -31.84 12.36 21.28
CA ALA A 641 -32.28 11.72 22.52
C ALA A 641 -32.93 10.34 22.31
N ASP A 642 -33.44 10.05 21.11
CA ASP A 642 -34.08 8.79 20.75
C ASP A 642 -33.07 7.77 20.17
N GLY A 643 -31.80 8.18 20.01
CA GLY A 643 -30.73 7.35 19.46
C GLY A 643 -30.65 7.37 17.94
N THR A 644 -31.36 8.28 17.27
CA THR A 644 -31.28 8.45 15.82
C THR A 644 -30.00 9.21 15.47
N ILE A 645 -29.26 8.76 14.46
CA ILE A 645 -28.06 9.46 13.99
C ILE A 645 -28.49 10.78 13.32
N THR A 646 -27.88 11.88 13.75
CA THR A 646 -28.13 13.23 13.25
C THR A 646 -26.94 13.83 12.52
N ASP A 647 -25.72 13.36 12.82
CA ASP A 647 -24.50 13.67 12.08
C ASP A 647 -23.45 12.58 12.31
N VAL A 648 -22.42 12.57 11.46
CA VAL A 648 -21.16 11.86 11.72
C VAL A 648 -20.04 12.89 11.56
N THR A 649 -19.23 13.01 12.60
CA THR A 649 -18.11 13.95 12.66
C THR A 649 -16.78 13.23 12.44
N VAL A 650 -15.77 13.98 12.00
CA VAL A 650 -14.40 13.48 11.79
C VAL A 650 -13.41 14.37 12.54
N THR A 651 -12.52 13.77 13.33
CA THR A 651 -11.45 14.48 14.06
C THR A 651 -10.07 13.93 13.73
N TYR A 652 -9.06 14.73 14.05
CA TYR A 652 -7.67 14.55 13.63
C TYR A 652 -6.68 14.67 14.81
N ASP A 653 -7.16 14.55 16.03
CA ASP A 653 -6.49 14.91 17.27
C ASP A 653 -5.73 13.76 17.95
N GLU A 654 -5.96 12.51 17.55
CA GLU A 654 -5.24 11.36 18.12
C GLU A 654 -3.77 11.28 17.65
N GLY A 655 -2.91 10.95 18.61
CA GLY A 655 -1.54 10.51 18.36
C GLY A 655 -1.45 9.02 18.00
N TYR A 656 -0.29 8.59 17.52
CA TYR A 656 -0.09 7.21 17.05
C TYR A 656 -0.28 6.14 18.15
N ALA A 657 0.37 6.31 19.31
CA ALA A 657 0.24 5.36 20.41
C ALA A 657 -1.19 5.32 20.99
N GLU A 658 -1.87 6.46 21.03
CA GLU A 658 -3.27 6.56 21.49
C GLU A 658 -4.19 5.77 20.55
N GLN A 659 -4.05 5.98 19.25
CA GLN A 659 -4.83 5.27 18.23
C GLN A 659 -4.56 3.76 18.24
N MET A 660 -3.29 3.34 18.32
CA MET A 660 -2.94 1.92 18.34
C MET A 660 -3.44 1.20 19.59
N LEU A 661 -3.41 1.86 20.75
CA LEU A 661 -4.01 1.32 21.97
C LEU A 661 -5.54 1.29 21.91
N ARG A 662 -6.18 2.31 21.32
CA ARG A 662 -7.63 2.31 21.09
C ARG A 662 -8.04 1.16 20.17
N TYR A 663 -7.34 0.95 19.06
CA TYR A 663 -7.58 -0.20 18.17
C TYR A 663 -7.38 -1.54 18.87
N SER A 664 -6.36 -1.66 19.71
CA SER A 664 -6.10 -2.89 20.46
C SER A 664 -7.11 -3.15 21.59
N LYS A 665 -7.85 -2.13 22.01
CA LYS A 665 -8.91 -2.22 23.02
C LYS A 665 -10.29 -2.46 22.41
N ASP A 666 -10.64 -1.69 21.38
CA ASP A 666 -12.01 -1.59 20.84
C ASP A 666 -12.20 -2.41 19.54
N TYR A 667 -11.11 -2.74 18.84
CA TYR A 667 -11.13 -3.41 17.53
C TYR A 667 -10.21 -4.65 17.46
N SER A 668 -9.98 -5.30 18.61
CA SER A 668 -9.11 -6.48 18.77
C SER A 668 -9.93 -7.68 19.21
N THR A 669 -10.51 -8.40 18.25
CA THR A 669 -11.56 -9.40 18.49
C THR A 669 -11.07 -10.85 18.45
N LEU A 670 -9.88 -11.11 17.92
CA LEU A 670 -9.35 -12.46 17.84
C LEU A 670 -8.79 -12.95 19.17
N SER A 671 -8.75 -14.25 19.36
CA SER A 671 -7.93 -14.87 20.41
C SER A 671 -6.43 -14.63 20.16
N SER A 672 -5.60 -14.74 21.22
CA SER A 672 -4.14 -14.53 21.06
C SER A 672 -3.48 -15.65 20.25
N VAL A 673 -4.13 -16.82 20.16
CA VAL A 673 -3.64 -18.01 19.45
C VAL A 673 -4.76 -18.54 18.56
N ASN A 674 -4.61 -18.42 17.25
CA ASN A 674 -5.59 -18.89 16.27
C ASN A 674 -5.04 -20.13 15.56
N LYS A 675 -5.65 -21.30 15.81
CA LYS A 675 -5.23 -22.59 15.23
C LYS A 675 -6.06 -22.95 14.01
#